data_AF-A0A414QJ29-F1
#
_entry.id   AF-A0A414QJ29-F1
#
_cell.length_a   1.000
_cell.length_b   1.000
_cell.length_c   1.000
_cell.angle_alpha   90.00
_cell.angle_beta   90.00
_cell.angle_gamma   90.00
#
_symmetry.space_group_name_H-M   'P 1'
#
loop_
_entity.id
_entity.type
_entity.pdbx_description
1 polymer ?
#
loop_
_entity_poly.entity_id
_entity_poly.type
_entity_poly.pdbx_seq_one_letter_code
_entity_poly.pdbx_strand_id
1 'polypeptide(L)'
;MSKFRDEDEFNIDENQRYAFDEDYDLDDEDSGLDEDEDYDLDEDYDEDEDYDLDEDYKDEDQDDDYIDYGIEAEDSERYADYDDDWISHENRRIHGNHSEKKSDDLKGYDSRSKRHESLKNHRKRKKRNQILILAACLVLACLVLTGILKFAGVIGVKTEVTLKADKIEMQQNSQDPVNLTATATSEDEKKAAKVWLDKKKGYSVADFINELRAGKNYEISTDAKTDTEGKYKITIKMNSDIQKKLENEWKHKVRLTVEGGTFVVTNPTGTWDGDKFKKYDGTYVMNDFVVSKGKTYYFDADGNKVAGKQTINNATYFFNKDGVMQTGWKKTDDGTYYLGDNGAAVIGWQTIEDDDYYFDNSGIMATGEVQVGLVKCTFSKKGKLKSKGDVNIDASKPMVALTFDDGPGERTGELLAQLEKYNAHATFFMQGKNIPGKEDFVKKMKEIGCELGNHSYDHPQLTKLSADKIANQMGTTNDLIQQAAGSTATVMRPPYGAINDTVRSSVGLPMILWSIDTLDWKTRNAQSSIDTVMNDVQDGDVILMHDIHTESIDAALVLIPKLEEAGYQLVTVSEMAKAKGVALQNGEKYVDFWAKDVEKYKSSGSALTDTSSSSSSDAKSEATSDADSSKKSDSSSKKSSKKSN
;
A
#
# COMPACT_ATOMS: atom_id res chain seq x y z
N MET A 1 -55.23 -34.32 3.09
CA MET A 1 -56.03 -34.73 4.28
C MET A 1 -55.08 -34.70 5.46
N SER A 2 -55.22 -33.99 6.58
CA SER A 2 -56.26 -33.14 7.20
C SER A 2 -55.49 -32.19 8.17
N LYS A 3 -55.52 -30.86 7.97
CA LYS A 3 -56.19 -29.82 8.80
C LYS A 3 -55.81 -29.74 10.30
N PHE A 4 -55.25 -28.58 10.68
CA PHE A 4 -55.37 -27.74 11.92
C PHE A 4 -54.16 -26.78 11.83
N ARG A 5 -54.22 -25.47 11.51
CA ARG A 5 -55.09 -24.32 11.86
C ARG A 5 -54.96 -23.90 13.33
N ASP A 6 -54.24 -22.80 13.56
CA ASP A 6 -54.57 -21.56 14.31
C ASP A 6 -53.25 -20.71 14.33
N GLU A 7 -53.13 -19.59 13.61
CA GLU A 7 -53.66 -18.23 13.86
C GLU A 7 -53.05 -17.57 15.12
N ASP A 8 -52.19 -16.56 14.89
CA ASP A 8 -52.09 -15.34 15.71
C ASP A 8 -51.41 -14.23 14.86
N GLU A 9 -52.25 -13.36 14.31
CA GLU A 9 -51.93 -12.12 13.61
C GLU A 9 -51.47 -11.04 14.61
N PHE A 10 -50.42 -10.29 14.28
CA PHE A 10 -50.17 -8.98 14.86
C PHE A 10 -50.52 -7.89 13.83
N ASN A 11 -51.44 -7.05 14.26
CA ASN A 11 -52.16 -6.02 13.51
C ASN A 11 -51.28 -4.76 13.34
N ILE A 12 -51.06 -4.30 12.10
CA ILE A 12 -50.46 -2.99 11.80
C ILE A 12 -51.60 -2.09 11.33
N ASP A 13 -51.83 -1.02 12.10
CA ASP A 13 -52.80 0.03 11.82
C ASP A 13 -52.21 1.00 10.77
N GLU A 14 -52.67 0.86 9.53
CA GLU A 14 -52.52 1.86 8.47
C GLU A 14 -53.70 2.84 8.55
N ASN A 15 -53.46 4.07 9.02
CA ASN A 15 -54.20 5.23 8.54
C ASN A 15 -53.56 6.54 9.01
N GLN A 16 -53.01 7.31 8.06
CA GLN A 16 -53.38 8.71 7.86
C GLN A 16 -52.85 9.23 6.52
N ARG A 17 -53.76 9.23 5.54
CA ARG A 17 -53.72 10.12 4.37
C ARG A 17 -54.20 11.51 4.81
N TYR A 18 -53.46 12.56 4.47
CA TYR A 18 -54.05 13.87 4.15
C TYR A 18 -53.37 14.41 2.90
N ALA A 19 -54.21 14.66 1.89
CA ALA A 19 -53.91 15.38 0.68
C ALA A 19 -54.11 16.88 0.92
N PHE A 20 -53.27 17.71 0.32
CA PHE A 20 -53.67 19.04 -0.14
C PHE A 20 -52.83 19.40 -1.38
N ASP A 21 -53.52 19.49 -2.51
CA ASP A 21 -53.07 20.17 -3.73
C ASP A 21 -53.00 21.67 -3.45
N GLU A 22 -52.02 22.38 -4.02
CA GLU A 22 -52.27 23.67 -4.67
C GLU A 22 -51.05 24.08 -5.52
N ASP A 23 -51.36 24.31 -6.80
CA ASP A 23 -50.50 24.82 -7.86
C ASP A 23 -50.02 26.25 -7.56
N TYR A 24 -48.75 26.55 -7.84
CA TYR A 24 -48.34 27.89 -8.29
C TYR A 24 -47.28 27.77 -9.38
N ASP A 25 -47.67 28.25 -10.54
CA ASP A 25 -46.90 28.46 -11.75
C ASP A 25 -46.61 29.98 -11.87
N LEU A 26 -45.45 30.31 -12.47
CA LEU A 26 -45.03 31.61 -13.02
C LEU A 26 -44.46 32.68 -12.05
N ASP A 27 -43.19 33.08 -12.21
CA ASP A 27 -42.81 34.13 -13.16
C ASP A 27 -41.27 34.29 -13.24
N ASP A 28 -40.78 34.47 -14.48
CA ASP A 28 -39.48 35.04 -14.82
C ASP A 28 -39.42 36.51 -14.34
N GLU A 29 -38.30 36.96 -13.78
CA GLU A 29 -37.81 38.32 -14.07
C GLU A 29 -36.31 38.50 -13.81
N ASP A 30 -35.75 39.23 -14.77
CA ASP A 30 -34.37 39.63 -15.03
C ASP A 30 -34.02 40.94 -14.29
N SER A 31 -32.75 41.05 -13.86
CA SER A 31 -31.94 42.26 -13.55
C SER A 31 -30.91 41.87 -12.46
N GLY A 32 -29.62 42.17 -12.52
CA GLY A 32 -28.90 43.23 -13.22
C GLY A 32 -28.00 43.91 -12.18
N LEU A 33 -26.68 43.65 -12.30
CA LEU A 33 -25.50 44.48 -11.98
C LEU A 33 -25.37 45.23 -10.62
N ASP A 34 -24.20 45.09 -10.00
CA ASP A 34 -23.24 46.13 -9.57
C ASP A 34 -22.21 45.46 -8.62
N GLU A 35 -20.95 45.25 -9.02
CA GLU A 35 -19.79 46.18 -9.00
C GLU A 35 -19.17 46.42 -7.59
N ASP A 36 -17.86 46.13 -7.55
CA ASP A 36 -16.78 46.67 -6.72
C ASP A 36 -16.62 46.24 -5.24
N GLU A 37 -15.49 45.60 -4.93
CA GLU A 37 -14.48 46.21 -4.06
C GLU A 37 -13.10 45.51 -4.19
N ASP A 38 -12.14 46.30 -4.68
CA ASP A 38 -10.70 46.04 -4.76
C ASP A 38 -10.05 45.96 -3.36
N TYR A 39 -9.13 45.01 -3.19
CA TYR A 39 -8.02 45.15 -2.23
C TYR A 39 -6.71 44.69 -2.86
N ASP A 40 -5.95 45.67 -3.33
CA ASP A 40 -4.50 45.62 -3.49
C ASP A 40 -3.81 45.31 -2.15
N LEU A 41 -2.82 44.42 -2.15
CA LEU A 41 -1.65 44.50 -1.27
C LEU A 41 -0.51 43.60 -1.78
N ASP A 42 0.37 44.26 -2.53
CA ASP A 42 1.84 44.21 -2.52
C ASP A 42 2.60 42.87 -2.40
N GLU A 43 3.36 42.65 -3.48
CA GLU A 43 4.68 42.04 -3.60
C GLU A 43 5.48 41.87 -2.31
N ASP A 44 6.06 40.67 -2.14
CA ASP A 44 7.48 40.56 -1.82
C ASP A 44 8.04 39.25 -2.40
N TYR A 45 9.05 39.44 -3.25
CA TYR A 45 9.95 38.45 -3.82
C TYR A 45 10.74 37.75 -2.71
N ASP A 46 11.01 36.45 -2.84
CA ASP A 46 12.29 35.91 -2.38
C ASP A 46 12.71 34.69 -3.21
N GLU A 47 13.97 34.78 -3.62
CA GLU A 47 14.71 33.98 -4.60
C GLU A 47 15.04 32.54 -4.15
N ASP A 48 15.23 31.74 -5.19
CA ASP A 48 15.97 30.48 -5.29
C ASP A 48 17.07 30.25 -4.24
N GLU A 49 17.06 29.07 -3.60
CA GLU A 49 18.30 28.42 -3.16
C GLU A 49 18.27 26.90 -3.45
N ASP A 50 18.90 26.55 -4.57
CA ASP A 50 19.45 25.23 -4.86
C ASP A 50 20.56 24.89 -3.86
N TYR A 51 20.44 23.75 -3.17
CA TYR A 51 21.54 23.19 -2.38
C TYR A 51 22.05 21.89 -3.01
N ASP A 52 23.24 22.02 -3.62
CA ASP A 52 24.22 20.96 -3.80
C ASP A 52 24.59 20.35 -2.44
N LEU A 53 24.55 19.02 -2.32
CA LEU A 53 25.15 18.28 -1.21
C LEU A 53 26.05 17.16 -1.76
N ASP A 54 27.33 17.48 -1.88
CA ASP A 54 28.43 16.52 -1.88
C ASP A 54 29.22 16.63 -0.56
N GLU A 55 29.41 15.46 0.04
CA GLU A 55 30.54 15.00 0.86
C GLU A 55 30.72 15.38 2.36
N ASP A 56 30.80 14.28 3.14
CA ASP A 56 31.79 13.94 4.19
C ASP A 56 31.56 14.34 5.65
N TYR A 57 31.23 13.34 6.49
CA TYR A 57 31.80 13.09 7.84
C TYR A 57 31.64 11.59 8.17
N LYS A 58 32.71 10.78 8.08
CA LYS A 58 33.69 10.39 9.12
C LYS A 58 33.24 9.29 10.10
N ASP A 59 34.05 8.24 10.04
CA ASP A 59 34.17 7.05 10.91
C ASP A 59 34.12 7.33 12.42
N GLU A 60 33.44 6.46 13.15
CA GLU A 60 33.82 6.02 14.50
C GLU A 60 33.65 4.50 14.61
N ASP A 61 34.75 3.85 15.00
CA ASP A 61 34.88 2.42 15.29
C ASP A 61 34.21 2.03 16.63
N GLN A 62 33.56 0.86 16.68
CA GLN A 62 33.59 -0.02 17.87
C GLN A 62 33.11 -1.46 17.55
N ASP A 63 34.10 -2.34 17.51
CA ASP A 63 34.22 -3.72 18.01
C ASP A 63 32.99 -4.61 18.31
N ASP A 64 33.17 -5.86 17.85
CA ASP A 64 32.88 -7.17 18.50
C ASP A 64 31.89 -8.15 17.83
N ASP A 65 32.36 -9.40 17.82
CA ASP A 65 31.67 -10.70 17.71
C ASP A 65 31.50 -11.41 16.35
N TYR A 66 32.59 -12.10 15.97
CA TYR A 66 32.69 -13.57 15.84
C TYR A 66 31.45 -14.37 15.34
N ILE A 67 31.58 -15.06 14.19
CA ILE A 67 31.54 -16.54 14.05
C ILE A 67 31.75 -16.96 12.57
N ASP A 68 32.64 -17.94 12.46
CA ASP A 68 33.13 -18.79 11.36
C ASP A 68 32.06 -19.67 10.68
N TYR A 69 32.23 -19.99 9.38
CA TYR A 69 32.34 -21.37 8.83
C TYR A 69 32.28 -21.44 7.29
N GLY A 70 33.27 -22.15 6.70
CA GLY A 70 33.14 -22.95 5.48
C GLY A 70 33.75 -22.32 4.21
N ILE A 71 35.07 -22.38 3.99
CA ILE A 71 35.91 -23.47 3.42
C ILE A 71 35.53 -23.92 1.99
N GLU A 72 36.61 -24.04 1.21
CA GLU A 72 36.88 -24.86 0.03
C GLU A 72 36.75 -24.11 -1.31
N ALA A 73 37.69 -24.14 -2.25
CA ALA A 73 39.11 -24.51 -2.31
C ALA A 73 39.48 -24.38 -3.78
N GLU A 74 40.36 -23.45 -4.18
CA GLU A 74 41.20 -23.61 -5.38
C GLU A 74 42.51 -22.87 -5.12
N ASP A 75 43.61 -23.61 -5.02
CA ASP A 75 44.83 -23.30 -5.78
C ASP A 75 45.94 -24.30 -5.46
N SER A 76 46.43 -24.94 -6.52
CA SER A 76 47.64 -25.74 -6.49
C SER A 76 48.68 -25.12 -7.41
N GLU A 77 49.81 -24.78 -6.77
CA GLU A 77 51.18 -24.83 -7.28
C GLU A 77 51.85 -23.55 -7.81
N ARG A 78 52.57 -22.91 -6.88
CA ARG A 78 54.05 -23.01 -6.73
C ARG A 78 54.88 -22.66 -7.97
N TYR A 79 55.67 -21.59 -7.88
CA TYR A 79 57.15 -21.67 -7.97
C TYR A 79 57.79 -20.41 -7.35
N ALA A 80 58.84 -20.66 -6.56
CA ALA A 80 59.66 -19.74 -5.79
C ALA A 80 60.64 -18.95 -6.68
N ASP A 81 61.15 -17.80 -6.21
CA ASP A 81 62.51 -17.73 -5.65
C ASP A 81 63.02 -16.29 -5.33
N TYR A 82 63.67 -16.22 -4.17
CA TYR A 82 64.87 -15.46 -3.75
C TYR A 82 64.89 -13.98 -3.31
N ASP A 83 65.43 -13.86 -2.07
CA ASP A 83 66.44 -12.94 -1.51
C ASP A 83 66.03 -11.68 -0.72
N ASP A 84 65.97 -11.86 0.61
CA ASP A 84 66.86 -11.30 1.65
C ASP A 84 67.30 -9.81 1.60
N ASP A 85 66.92 -9.01 2.61
CA ASP A 85 67.81 -8.69 3.76
C ASP A 85 67.25 -7.60 4.72
N TRP A 86 66.90 -8.08 5.90
CA TRP A 86 67.15 -7.61 7.28
C TRP A 86 67.69 -6.17 7.59
N ILE A 87 66.85 -5.43 8.35
CA ILE A 87 67.02 -5.03 9.78
C ILE A 87 67.58 -3.65 10.25
N SER A 88 66.73 -3.04 11.12
CA SER A 88 67.00 -2.25 12.35
C SER A 88 67.66 -0.85 12.25
N HIS A 89 67.56 0.08 13.21
CA HIS A 89 67.13 0.07 14.61
C HIS A 89 66.54 1.46 14.96
N GLU A 90 65.54 1.42 15.83
CA GLU A 90 65.18 2.34 16.91
C GLU A 90 66.16 3.43 17.40
N ASN A 91 65.57 4.57 17.76
CA ASN A 91 65.52 5.17 19.12
C ASN A 91 66.08 6.61 19.36
N ARG A 92 65.17 7.41 19.96
CA ARG A 92 65.34 8.29 21.14
C ARG A 92 65.63 9.81 21.01
N ARG A 93 64.58 10.57 21.40
CA ARG A 93 64.46 11.78 22.26
C ARG A 93 65.75 12.50 22.72
N ILE A 94 65.74 13.86 22.73
CA ILE A 94 66.02 14.75 23.91
C ILE A 94 65.33 16.14 23.71
N HIS A 95 64.77 16.70 24.80
CA HIS A 95 64.15 18.03 24.98
C HIS A 95 65.17 19.19 25.15
N GLY A 96 64.74 20.45 24.93
CA GLY A 96 65.40 21.62 25.56
C GLY A 96 64.93 23.01 25.09
N ASN A 97 64.27 23.74 25.99
CA ASN A 97 63.83 25.15 25.91
C ASN A 97 64.94 26.18 25.60
N HIS A 98 64.61 27.30 24.91
CA HIS A 98 64.58 28.66 25.51
C HIS A 98 64.18 29.81 24.53
N SER A 99 63.19 30.59 24.99
CA SER A 99 62.86 32.03 24.87
C SER A 99 63.47 32.99 23.83
N GLU A 100 62.55 33.78 23.24
CA GLU A 100 62.55 35.24 23.00
C GLU A 100 63.70 35.93 22.23
N LYS A 101 63.42 36.49 21.05
CA LYS A 101 62.93 37.88 20.77
C LYS A 101 63.45 38.44 19.42
N LYS A 102 62.48 39.00 18.68
CA LYS A 102 62.49 40.18 17.79
C LYS A 102 63.02 40.11 16.33
N SER A 103 62.09 40.62 15.49
CA SER A 103 62.19 41.56 14.36
C SER A 103 62.57 41.07 12.96
N ASP A 104 61.52 41.11 12.13
CA ASP A 104 61.43 41.79 10.83
C ASP A 104 61.77 41.03 9.53
N ASP A 105 60.77 41.10 8.64
CA ASP A 105 60.78 41.07 7.18
C ASP A 105 61.15 39.78 6.43
N LEU A 106 60.13 38.96 6.14
CA LEU A 106 60.17 37.95 5.08
C LEU A 106 58.99 38.11 4.11
N LYS A 107 59.30 38.62 2.91
CA LYS A 107 58.46 38.56 1.72
C LYS A 107 58.25 37.08 1.33
N GLY A 108 56.99 36.67 1.29
CA GLY A 108 56.58 35.33 0.86
C GLY A 108 56.87 35.06 -0.61
N TYR A 109 57.53 33.93 -0.88
CA TYR A 109 57.49 33.23 -2.16
C TYR A 109 56.82 31.88 -1.92
N ASP A 110 55.57 31.79 -2.35
CA ASP A 110 54.70 30.63 -2.19
C ASP A 110 55.17 29.46 -3.08
N SER A 111 55.60 28.36 -2.44
CA SER A 111 55.99 27.10 -3.07
C SER A 111 54.90 26.03 -2.94
N ARG A 112 53.63 26.42 -2.76
CA ARG A 112 52.47 25.52 -2.65
C ARG A 112 51.65 25.37 -3.94
N SER A 113 51.93 26.13 -5.01
CA SER A 113 51.14 26.01 -6.26
C SER A 113 51.58 24.85 -7.19
N LYS A 114 52.84 24.39 -7.14
CA LYS A 114 53.35 23.39 -8.11
C LYS A 114 53.03 21.92 -7.81
N ARG A 115 52.64 21.57 -6.57
CA ARG A 115 52.22 20.18 -6.25
C ARG A 115 50.74 19.90 -6.50
N HIS A 116 49.88 20.92 -6.41
CA HIS A 116 48.44 20.76 -6.63
C HIS A 116 48.06 20.68 -8.12
N GLU A 117 48.91 21.22 -9.00
CA GLU A 117 48.71 21.21 -10.45
C GLU A 117 49.14 19.87 -11.10
N SER A 118 50.13 19.19 -10.52
CA SER A 118 50.59 17.87 -10.94
C SER A 118 49.54 16.76 -10.71
N LEU A 119 48.86 16.77 -9.56
CA LEU A 119 47.83 15.78 -9.22
C LEU A 119 46.50 15.99 -9.95
N LYS A 120 46.11 17.25 -10.21
CA LYS A 120 44.96 17.58 -11.08
C LYS A 120 45.18 17.12 -12.53
N ASN A 121 46.42 17.22 -13.03
CA ASN A 121 46.77 16.75 -14.37
C ASN A 121 46.80 15.22 -14.48
N HIS A 122 47.15 14.50 -13.42
CA HIS A 122 47.14 13.03 -13.43
C HIS A 122 45.71 12.45 -13.38
N ARG A 123 44.81 13.02 -12.55
CA ARG A 123 43.38 12.65 -12.52
C ARG A 123 42.67 12.99 -13.84
N LYS A 124 42.99 14.14 -14.48
CA LYS A 124 42.48 14.48 -15.82
C LYS A 124 43.00 13.54 -16.92
N ARG A 125 44.25 13.07 -16.84
CA ARG A 125 44.79 12.04 -17.74
C ARG A 125 44.13 10.67 -17.55
N LYS A 126 43.83 10.27 -16.31
CA LYS A 126 43.14 9.01 -16.01
C LYS A 126 41.69 9.02 -16.49
N LYS A 127 40.95 10.12 -16.28
CA LYS A 127 39.60 10.33 -16.86
C LYS A 127 39.65 10.40 -18.39
N ARG A 128 40.61 11.11 -19.01
CA ARG A 128 40.78 11.11 -20.48
C ARG A 128 41.11 9.72 -21.03
N ASN A 129 41.97 8.95 -20.36
CA ASN A 129 42.29 7.59 -20.80
C ASN A 129 41.11 6.62 -20.59
N GLN A 130 40.32 6.76 -19.52
CA GLN A 130 39.08 5.99 -19.35
C GLN A 130 38.02 6.38 -20.38
N ILE A 131 37.85 7.66 -20.71
CA ILE A 131 36.96 8.13 -21.78
C ILE A 131 37.47 7.66 -23.15
N LEU A 132 38.79 7.64 -23.38
CA LEU A 132 39.38 7.09 -24.62
C LEU A 132 39.24 5.57 -24.72
N ILE A 133 39.31 4.84 -23.61
CA ILE A 133 39.08 3.39 -23.57
C ILE A 133 37.59 3.09 -23.76
N LEU A 134 36.69 3.82 -23.09
CA LEU A 134 35.24 3.71 -23.31
C LEU A 134 34.87 4.12 -24.74
N ALA A 135 35.48 5.15 -25.31
CA ALA A 135 35.30 5.54 -26.70
C ALA A 135 35.91 4.50 -27.66
N ALA A 136 37.03 3.87 -27.33
CA ALA A 136 37.60 2.78 -28.12
C ALA A 136 36.75 1.50 -28.04
N CYS A 137 36.14 1.20 -26.89
CA CYS A 137 35.16 0.14 -26.71
C CYS A 137 33.82 0.46 -27.40
N LEU A 138 33.38 1.73 -27.40
CA LEU A 138 32.22 2.20 -28.17
C LEU A 138 32.50 2.19 -29.67
N VAL A 139 33.73 2.49 -30.10
CA VAL A 139 34.15 2.40 -31.50
C VAL A 139 34.30 0.93 -31.93
N LEU A 140 34.86 0.05 -31.09
CA LEU A 140 34.90 -1.40 -31.34
C LEU A 140 33.50 -2.02 -31.30
N ALA A 141 32.63 -1.59 -30.39
CA ALA A 141 31.23 -1.96 -30.36
C ALA A 141 30.48 -1.40 -31.57
N CYS A 142 30.75 -0.17 -32.01
CA CYS A 142 30.21 0.42 -33.25
C CYS A 142 30.75 -0.24 -34.52
N LEU A 143 31.98 -0.75 -34.51
CA LEU A 143 32.58 -1.55 -35.58
C LEU A 143 31.99 -2.97 -35.61
N VAL A 144 31.43 -3.46 -34.50
CA VAL A 144 30.64 -4.69 -34.42
C VAL A 144 29.12 -4.43 -34.63
N LEU A 145 28.64 -3.19 -34.38
CA LEU A 145 27.22 -2.80 -34.44
C LEU A 145 26.80 -2.12 -35.76
N THR A 146 27.74 -1.67 -36.58
CA THR A 146 27.48 -1.29 -37.97
C THR A 146 28.09 -2.35 -38.89
N GLY A 147 27.29 -3.37 -39.21
CA GLY A 147 27.54 -4.28 -40.34
C GLY A 147 27.45 -3.57 -41.69
N ILE A 148 27.85 -2.30 -41.80
CA ILE A 148 28.11 -1.68 -43.09
C ILE A 148 29.57 -1.99 -43.43
N LEU A 149 29.81 -3.23 -43.83
CA LEU A 149 30.95 -3.58 -44.67
C LEU A 149 30.72 -3.01 -46.07
N LYS A 150 30.59 -1.68 -46.19
CA LYS A 150 30.84 -1.00 -47.46
C LYS A 150 32.35 -0.92 -47.61
N PHE A 151 32.95 -2.02 -48.07
CA PHE A 151 34.27 -1.97 -48.69
C PHE A 151 34.15 -1.07 -49.92
N ALA A 152 34.39 0.22 -49.74
CA ALA A 152 34.55 1.17 -50.82
C ALA A 152 35.74 0.70 -51.68
N GLY A 153 35.44 0.35 -52.93
CA GLY A 153 36.44 0.25 -53.99
C GLY A 153 37.27 -1.04 -54.04
N VAL A 154 36.65 -2.22 -54.18
CA VAL A 154 37.32 -3.35 -54.86
C VAL A 154 36.79 -3.41 -56.29
N ILE A 155 37.59 -2.90 -57.21
CA ILE A 155 37.40 -3.11 -58.65
C ILE A 155 37.46 -4.63 -58.91
N GLY A 156 36.37 -5.24 -59.37
CA GLY A 156 36.36 -6.62 -59.89
C GLY A 156 35.46 -7.67 -59.21
N VAL A 157 34.55 -7.32 -58.29
CA VAL A 157 33.58 -8.31 -57.75
C VAL A 157 32.59 -8.72 -58.84
N LYS A 158 32.34 -10.04 -58.96
CA LYS A 158 31.47 -10.56 -60.01
C LYS A 158 29.97 -10.46 -59.68
N THR A 159 29.57 -10.61 -58.42
CA THR A 159 28.15 -10.56 -58.01
C THR A 159 27.99 -9.92 -56.62
N GLU A 160 26.98 -9.07 -56.44
CA GLU A 160 26.58 -8.54 -55.13
C GLU A 160 25.33 -9.26 -54.61
N VAL A 161 25.32 -9.58 -53.32
CA VAL A 161 24.25 -10.29 -52.61
C VAL A 161 23.92 -9.52 -51.34
N THR A 162 22.64 -9.31 -51.06
CA THR A 162 22.16 -8.71 -49.81
C THR A 162 21.32 -9.72 -49.05
N LEU A 163 21.67 -9.94 -47.79
CA LEU A 163 20.89 -10.72 -46.82
C LEU A 163 20.30 -9.74 -45.80
N LYS A 164 18.97 -9.66 -45.73
CA LYS A 164 18.26 -8.71 -44.89
C LYS A 164 17.29 -9.43 -43.97
N ALA A 165 17.39 -9.19 -42.66
CA ALA A 165 16.37 -9.68 -41.72
C ALA A 165 15.04 -8.95 -41.98
N ASP A 166 13.95 -9.71 -42.00
CA ASP A 166 12.63 -9.18 -42.25
C ASP A 166 12.13 -8.38 -41.04
N LYS A 167 11.18 -7.47 -41.28
CA LYS A 167 10.47 -6.79 -40.19
C LYS A 167 9.46 -7.78 -39.61
N ILE A 168 9.52 -8.01 -38.32
CA ILE A 168 8.59 -8.87 -37.59
C ILE A 168 7.76 -8.00 -36.65
N GLU A 169 6.46 -8.25 -36.57
CA GLU A 169 5.56 -7.57 -35.65
C GLU A 169 4.77 -8.61 -34.86
N MET A 170 4.60 -8.37 -33.55
CA MET A 170 3.74 -9.16 -32.68
C MET A 170 3.00 -8.27 -31.68
N GLN A 171 1.91 -8.77 -31.10
CA GLN A 171 1.27 -8.14 -29.95
C GLN A 171 1.94 -8.61 -28.65
N GLN A 172 2.02 -7.71 -27.66
CA GLN A 172 2.52 -8.05 -26.32
C GLN A 172 1.80 -9.30 -25.79
N ASN A 173 2.56 -10.18 -25.14
CA ASN A 173 2.05 -11.41 -24.51
C ASN A 173 1.30 -12.40 -25.43
N SER A 174 1.38 -12.21 -26.76
CA SER A 174 0.87 -13.23 -27.69
C SER A 174 1.59 -14.56 -27.47
N GLN A 175 0.82 -15.65 -27.48
CA GLN A 175 1.33 -17.03 -27.41
C GLN A 175 1.75 -17.57 -28.77
N ASP A 176 1.56 -16.78 -29.84
CA ASP A 176 1.90 -17.21 -31.18
C ASP A 176 3.42 -17.38 -31.32
N PRO A 177 3.86 -18.50 -31.92
CA PRO A 177 5.28 -18.73 -32.14
C PRO A 177 5.83 -17.70 -33.13
N VAL A 178 6.85 -16.93 -32.71
CA VAL A 178 7.47 -15.93 -33.57
C VAL A 178 8.70 -16.51 -34.27
N ASN A 179 8.62 -16.60 -35.60
CA ASN A 179 9.72 -17.07 -36.43
C ASN A 179 10.46 -15.87 -37.04
N LEU A 180 11.76 -15.76 -36.74
CA LEU A 180 12.63 -14.77 -37.37
C LEU A 180 13.01 -15.23 -38.78
N THR A 181 12.85 -14.36 -39.77
CA THR A 181 13.16 -14.66 -41.18
C THR A 181 14.11 -13.64 -41.77
N ALA A 182 14.82 -14.04 -42.84
CA ALA A 182 15.68 -13.15 -43.60
C ALA A 182 15.56 -13.42 -45.09
N THR A 183 15.58 -12.36 -45.88
CA THR A 183 15.47 -12.40 -47.33
C THR A 183 16.84 -12.18 -47.97
N ALA A 184 17.27 -13.11 -48.83
CA ALA A 184 18.49 -12.99 -49.62
C ALA A 184 18.19 -12.62 -51.10
N THR A 185 18.83 -11.56 -51.60
CA THR A 185 18.63 -11.01 -52.95
C THR A 185 19.97 -10.75 -53.64
N SER A 186 19.95 -10.68 -54.97
CA SER A 186 21.12 -10.30 -55.79
C SER A 186 20.69 -9.34 -56.89
N GLU A 187 21.54 -8.37 -57.23
CA GLU A 187 21.26 -7.39 -58.29
C GLU A 187 21.14 -8.04 -59.69
N ASP A 188 21.79 -9.18 -59.92
CA ASP A 188 21.73 -9.92 -61.18
C ASP A 188 21.78 -11.44 -60.94
N GLU A 189 20.60 -12.05 -60.77
CA GLU A 189 20.46 -13.49 -60.52
C GLU A 189 20.98 -14.36 -61.68
N LYS A 190 20.86 -13.88 -62.94
CA LYS A 190 21.36 -14.61 -64.12
C LYS A 190 22.89 -14.68 -64.12
N LYS A 191 23.54 -13.62 -63.62
CA LYS A 191 24.99 -13.59 -63.42
C LYS A 191 25.41 -14.44 -62.23
N ALA A 192 24.65 -14.42 -61.13
CA ALA A 192 24.92 -15.26 -59.95
C ALA A 192 25.03 -16.76 -60.29
N ALA A 193 24.15 -17.26 -61.17
CA ALA A 193 24.20 -18.66 -61.63
C ALA A 193 25.46 -19.01 -62.45
N LYS A 194 26.18 -18.02 -62.98
CA LYS A 194 27.39 -18.21 -63.82
C LYS A 194 28.69 -18.03 -63.03
N VAL A 195 28.63 -17.60 -61.77
CA VAL A 195 29.80 -17.38 -60.91
C VAL A 195 29.98 -18.58 -59.98
N TRP A 196 31.04 -19.36 -60.22
CA TRP A 196 31.35 -20.55 -59.42
C TRP A 196 32.17 -20.21 -58.18
N LEU A 197 31.59 -20.50 -57.01
CA LEU A 197 32.27 -20.42 -55.72
C LEU A 197 33.21 -21.62 -55.54
N ASP A 198 32.74 -22.83 -55.87
CA ASP A 198 33.56 -24.04 -56.00
C ASP A 198 33.20 -24.79 -57.30
N LYS A 199 34.09 -24.71 -58.30
CA LYS A 199 33.88 -25.32 -59.62
C LYS A 199 33.97 -26.86 -59.60
N LYS A 200 34.70 -27.45 -58.65
CA LYS A 200 34.84 -28.91 -58.54
C LYS A 200 33.57 -29.54 -57.97
N LYS A 201 32.93 -28.84 -57.03
CA LYS A 201 31.66 -29.26 -56.41
C LYS A 201 30.42 -28.77 -57.16
N GLY A 202 30.59 -27.99 -58.24
CA GLY A 202 29.47 -27.40 -58.97
C GLY A 202 28.65 -26.42 -58.12
N TYR A 203 29.28 -25.69 -57.20
CA TYR A 203 28.62 -24.79 -56.27
C TYR A 203 28.78 -23.32 -56.73
N SER A 204 27.67 -22.67 -57.05
CA SER A 204 27.58 -21.32 -57.61
C SER A 204 27.15 -20.28 -56.57
N VAL A 205 27.19 -19.00 -56.94
CA VAL A 205 26.62 -17.92 -56.11
C VAL A 205 25.09 -18.06 -55.99
N ALA A 206 24.41 -18.60 -57.00
CA ALA A 206 22.97 -18.87 -56.91
C ALA A 206 22.64 -19.96 -55.88
N ASP A 207 23.47 -21.01 -55.78
CA ASP A 207 23.31 -22.06 -54.76
C ASP A 207 23.52 -21.48 -53.36
N PHE A 208 24.52 -20.61 -53.18
CA PHE A 208 24.74 -19.89 -51.92
C PHE A 208 23.55 -19.01 -51.54
N ILE A 209 22.97 -18.25 -52.48
CA ILE A 209 21.76 -17.46 -52.24
C ILE A 209 20.59 -18.35 -51.81
N ASN A 210 20.39 -19.50 -52.46
CA ASN A 210 19.32 -20.44 -52.09
C ASN A 210 19.53 -21.06 -50.71
N GLU A 211 20.79 -21.33 -50.32
CA GLU A 211 21.10 -21.77 -48.97
C GLU A 211 20.81 -20.69 -47.92
N LEU A 212 21.12 -19.42 -48.21
CA LEU A 212 20.72 -18.30 -47.35
C LEU A 212 19.19 -18.20 -47.24
N ARG A 213 18.45 -18.31 -48.35
CA ARG A 213 16.97 -18.34 -48.32
C ARG A 213 16.42 -19.52 -47.53
N ALA A 214 17.16 -20.62 -47.45
CA ALA A 214 16.81 -21.80 -46.67
C ALA A 214 17.24 -21.72 -45.19
N GLY A 215 17.70 -20.56 -44.71
CA GLY A 215 18.11 -20.38 -43.31
C GLY A 215 19.46 -21.02 -42.96
N LYS A 216 20.29 -21.35 -43.94
CA LYS A 216 21.61 -21.94 -43.73
C LYS A 216 22.68 -20.85 -43.76
N ASN A 217 23.85 -21.15 -43.18
CA ASN A 217 25.05 -20.31 -43.21
C ASN A 217 25.01 -19.02 -42.37
N TYR A 218 23.95 -18.77 -41.62
CA TYR A 218 23.84 -17.68 -40.65
C TYR A 218 22.96 -18.08 -39.45
N GLU A 219 23.11 -17.33 -38.36
CA GLU A 219 22.21 -17.30 -37.21
C GLU A 219 21.43 -15.98 -37.23
N ILE A 220 20.15 -16.03 -36.86
CA ILE A 220 19.29 -14.85 -36.71
C ILE A 220 18.73 -14.82 -35.29
N SER A 221 18.82 -13.68 -34.62
CA SER A 221 18.40 -13.52 -33.23
C SER A 221 17.86 -12.13 -32.94
N THR A 222 17.13 -11.98 -31.85
CA THR A 222 16.62 -10.70 -31.34
C THR A 222 16.71 -10.69 -29.82
N ASP A 223 16.89 -9.51 -29.25
CA ASP A 223 16.83 -9.24 -27.81
C ASP A 223 15.44 -8.76 -27.36
N ALA A 224 14.40 -9.10 -28.14
CA ALA A 224 13.07 -8.59 -27.94
C ALA A 224 12.45 -9.12 -26.64
N LYS A 225 11.92 -8.19 -25.84
CA LYS A 225 11.07 -8.51 -24.69
C LYS A 225 9.62 -8.54 -25.15
N THR A 226 9.03 -9.72 -25.26
CA THR A 226 7.69 -9.91 -25.84
C THR A 226 6.57 -9.39 -24.93
N ASP A 227 6.87 -9.07 -23.68
CA ASP A 227 5.97 -8.47 -22.69
C ASP A 227 6.00 -6.93 -22.72
N THR A 228 6.93 -6.32 -23.47
CA THR A 228 7.21 -4.88 -23.41
C THR A 228 7.00 -4.26 -24.78
N GLU A 229 6.09 -3.28 -24.87
CA GLU A 229 5.85 -2.53 -26.10
C GLU A 229 7.14 -1.82 -26.55
N GLY A 230 7.56 -2.03 -27.80
CA GLY A 230 8.83 -1.47 -28.24
C GLY A 230 9.29 -1.91 -29.62
N LYS A 231 10.44 -1.36 -30.01
CA LYS A 231 11.18 -1.76 -31.22
C LYS A 231 12.52 -2.34 -30.79
N TYR A 232 12.79 -3.56 -31.22
CA TYR A 232 13.97 -4.33 -30.89
C TYR A 232 14.76 -4.68 -32.16
N LYS A 233 16.04 -4.97 -32.00
CA LYS A 233 16.93 -5.19 -33.13
C LYS A 233 17.01 -6.68 -33.46
N ILE A 234 16.73 -7.02 -34.71
CA ILE A 234 17.02 -8.35 -35.23
C ILE A 234 18.43 -8.31 -35.81
N THR A 235 19.28 -9.22 -35.34
CA THR A 235 20.67 -9.34 -35.76
C THR A 235 20.86 -10.60 -36.57
N ILE A 236 21.63 -10.50 -37.65
CA ILE A 236 22.09 -11.64 -38.44
C ILE A 236 23.59 -11.78 -38.23
N LYS A 237 24.04 -12.98 -37.91
CA LYS A 237 25.44 -13.33 -37.75
C LYS A 237 25.80 -14.46 -38.71
N MET A 238 26.77 -14.23 -39.58
CA MET A 238 27.24 -15.27 -40.51
C MET A 238 28.00 -16.37 -39.76
N ASN A 239 27.86 -17.61 -40.21
CA ASN A 239 28.64 -18.72 -39.66
C ASN A 239 30.14 -18.50 -39.93
N SER A 240 30.99 -18.84 -38.96
CA SER A 240 32.42 -18.52 -38.99
C SER A 240 33.15 -19.05 -40.23
N ASP A 241 32.80 -20.25 -40.69
CA ASP A 241 33.39 -20.85 -41.90
C ASP A 241 33.00 -20.11 -43.19
N ILE A 242 31.77 -19.62 -43.24
CA ILE A 242 31.26 -18.87 -44.40
C ILE A 242 31.86 -17.47 -44.41
N GLN A 243 31.98 -16.85 -43.24
CA GLN A 243 32.67 -15.57 -43.09
C GLN A 243 34.13 -15.66 -43.59
N LYS A 244 34.89 -16.68 -43.17
CA LYS A 244 36.26 -16.91 -43.66
C LYS A 244 36.32 -17.09 -45.18
N LYS A 245 35.35 -17.80 -45.78
CA LYS A 245 35.29 -17.98 -47.24
C LYS A 245 35.00 -16.66 -47.95
N LEU A 246 34.07 -15.85 -47.45
CA LEU A 246 33.75 -14.52 -47.97
C LEU A 246 34.96 -13.57 -47.93
N GLU A 247 35.74 -13.60 -46.85
CA GLU A 247 36.92 -12.76 -46.66
C GLU A 247 38.14 -13.20 -47.48
N ASN A 248 38.22 -14.50 -47.81
CA ASN A 248 39.36 -15.10 -48.51
C ASN A 248 38.97 -15.63 -49.89
N GLU A 249 38.55 -16.89 -49.97
CA GLU A 249 38.35 -17.64 -51.22
C GLU A 249 37.34 -16.99 -52.19
N TRP A 250 36.36 -16.27 -51.65
CA TRP A 250 35.23 -15.70 -52.38
C TRP A 250 35.30 -14.17 -52.53
N LYS A 251 36.34 -13.51 -51.97
CA LYS A 251 36.51 -12.05 -51.89
C LYS A 251 36.32 -11.28 -53.21
N HIS A 252 36.70 -11.90 -54.33
CA HIS A 252 36.55 -11.30 -55.68
C HIS A 252 35.41 -11.91 -56.50
N LYS A 253 34.64 -12.84 -55.91
CA LYS A 253 33.55 -13.56 -56.58
C LYS A 253 32.19 -13.05 -56.14
N VAL A 254 31.97 -12.92 -54.84
CA VAL A 254 30.72 -12.43 -54.26
C VAL A 254 31.00 -11.43 -53.15
N ARG A 255 30.23 -10.35 -53.11
CA ARG A 255 30.16 -9.44 -51.96
C ARG A 255 28.82 -9.66 -51.27
N LEU A 256 28.86 -9.96 -49.98
CA LEU A 256 27.66 -10.11 -49.15
C LEU A 256 27.49 -8.87 -48.27
N THR A 257 26.34 -8.23 -48.38
CA THR A 257 25.87 -7.18 -47.46
C THR A 257 24.86 -7.81 -46.50
N VAL A 258 25.05 -7.62 -45.19
CA VAL A 258 24.14 -8.13 -44.16
C VAL A 258 23.43 -6.95 -43.50
N GLU A 259 22.11 -6.93 -43.59
CA GLU A 259 21.23 -5.92 -42.99
C GLU A 259 20.41 -6.54 -41.87
N GLY A 260 20.50 -5.97 -40.67
CA GLY A 260 19.62 -6.34 -39.56
C GLY A 260 18.17 -5.93 -39.81
N GLY A 261 17.26 -6.47 -39.00
CA GLY A 261 15.82 -6.24 -39.07
C GLY A 261 15.31 -5.51 -37.84
N THR A 262 14.00 -5.28 -37.79
CA THR A 262 13.32 -4.70 -36.63
C THR A 262 12.21 -5.64 -36.18
N PHE A 263 12.22 -5.95 -34.91
CA PHE A 263 11.15 -6.67 -34.23
C PHE A 263 10.29 -5.65 -33.48
N VAL A 264 9.01 -5.58 -33.78
CA VAL A 264 8.08 -4.64 -33.16
C VAL A 264 7.12 -5.40 -32.25
N VAL A 265 7.14 -5.06 -30.97
CA VAL A 265 6.14 -5.51 -30.02
C VAL A 265 5.11 -4.38 -29.87
N THR A 266 3.88 -4.68 -30.25
CA THR A 266 2.75 -3.73 -30.27
C THR A 266 1.87 -3.90 -29.04
N ASN A 267 1.20 -2.83 -28.64
CA ASN A 267 0.29 -2.82 -27.50
C ASN A 267 -0.83 -3.86 -27.67
N PRO A 268 -1.29 -4.56 -26.62
CA PRO A 268 -2.32 -5.59 -26.75
C PRO A 268 -3.71 -5.00 -27.05
N THR A 269 -3.95 -3.75 -26.65
CA THR A 269 -5.27 -3.11 -26.74
C THR A 269 -5.47 -2.45 -28.10
N GLY A 270 -4.45 -1.76 -28.63
CA GLY A 270 -4.65 -0.93 -29.80
C GLY A 270 -3.48 0.01 -30.13
N THR A 271 -3.79 1.11 -30.81
CA THR A 271 -2.80 2.10 -31.26
C THR A 271 -3.29 3.53 -31.05
N TRP A 272 -2.34 4.45 -30.86
CA TRP A 272 -2.62 5.88 -30.78
C TRP A 272 -3.23 6.42 -32.08
N ASP A 273 -4.26 7.25 -31.95
CA ASP A 273 -4.94 7.99 -33.02
C ASP A 273 -5.20 9.42 -32.54
N GLY A 274 -4.20 10.29 -32.72
CA GLY A 274 -4.16 11.61 -32.10
C GLY A 274 -4.16 11.50 -30.57
N ASP A 275 -5.14 12.14 -29.92
CA ASP A 275 -5.33 12.10 -28.47
C ASP A 275 -6.22 10.93 -28.01
N LYS A 276 -6.62 10.04 -28.91
CA LYS A 276 -7.42 8.85 -28.60
C LYS A 276 -6.60 7.57 -28.74
N PHE A 277 -7.10 6.50 -28.12
CA PHE A 277 -6.51 5.16 -28.27
C PHE A 277 -7.50 4.22 -28.97
N LYS A 278 -7.18 3.86 -30.21
CA LYS A 278 -8.03 3.06 -31.08
C LYS A 278 -7.72 1.58 -30.91
N LYS A 279 -8.71 0.81 -30.49
CA LYS A 279 -8.66 -0.65 -30.37
C LYS A 279 -8.56 -1.31 -31.73
N TYR A 280 -8.07 -2.55 -31.77
CA TYR A 280 -7.94 -3.32 -33.01
C TYR A 280 -9.28 -3.68 -33.67
N ASP A 281 -10.38 -3.68 -32.93
CA ASP A 281 -11.74 -3.82 -33.48
C ASP A 281 -12.28 -2.54 -34.15
N GLY A 282 -11.51 -1.45 -34.09
CA GLY A 282 -11.84 -0.14 -34.67
C GLY A 282 -12.54 0.82 -33.72
N THR A 283 -12.93 0.39 -32.51
CA THR A 283 -13.52 1.24 -31.47
C THR A 283 -12.45 2.00 -30.67
N TYR A 284 -12.84 2.92 -29.78
CA TYR A 284 -11.92 3.65 -28.90
C TYR A 284 -12.03 3.17 -27.45
N VAL A 285 -10.94 3.31 -26.70
CA VAL A 285 -10.95 3.15 -25.24
C VAL A 285 -11.70 4.34 -24.62
N MET A 286 -12.58 4.07 -23.66
CA MET A 286 -13.43 5.05 -22.99
C MET A 286 -13.59 4.66 -21.52
N ASN A 287 -13.56 5.65 -20.62
CA ASN A 287 -13.64 5.49 -19.17
C ASN A 287 -12.66 4.45 -18.59
N ASP A 288 -11.48 4.30 -19.18
CA ASP A 288 -10.56 3.21 -18.86
C ASP A 288 -9.09 3.60 -19.03
N PHE A 289 -8.22 2.85 -18.37
CA PHE A 289 -6.78 3.03 -18.39
C PHE A 289 -6.11 2.26 -19.53
N VAL A 290 -5.04 2.83 -20.09
CA VAL A 290 -4.14 2.14 -21.02
C VAL A 290 -2.72 2.33 -20.59
N VAL A 291 -1.97 1.23 -20.52
CA VAL A 291 -0.51 1.28 -20.42
C VAL A 291 0.07 1.20 -21.83
N SER A 292 0.79 2.22 -22.27
CA SER A 292 1.50 2.23 -23.55
C SER A 292 2.95 2.68 -23.32
N LYS A 293 3.90 1.87 -23.80
CA LYS A 293 5.35 2.07 -23.64
C LYS A 293 5.76 2.37 -22.19
N GLY A 294 5.19 1.63 -21.25
CA GLY A 294 5.47 1.77 -19.80
C GLY A 294 4.88 3.02 -19.15
N LYS A 295 4.01 3.75 -19.85
CA LYS A 295 3.30 4.93 -19.32
C LYS A 295 1.80 4.64 -19.25
N THR A 296 1.17 5.06 -18.16
CA THR A 296 -0.27 4.88 -17.95
C THR A 296 -1.01 6.15 -18.36
N TYR A 297 -2.14 5.98 -19.05
CA TYR A 297 -3.03 7.03 -19.52
C TYR A 297 -4.47 6.66 -19.13
N TYR A 298 -5.34 7.64 -18.97
CA TYR A 298 -6.78 7.43 -18.80
C TYR A 298 -7.54 8.13 -19.92
N PHE A 299 -8.62 7.49 -20.40
CA PHE A 299 -9.49 8.01 -21.45
C PHE A 299 -10.87 8.32 -20.88
N ASP A 300 -11.38 9.51 -21.17
CA ASP A 300 -12.71 9.96 -20.73
C ASP A 300 -13.85 9.23 -21.48
N ALA A 301 -15.09 9.65 -21.22
CA ALA A 301 -16.28 9.09 -21.87
C ALA A 301 -16.33 9.32 -23.38
N ASP A 302 -15.63 10.35 -23.89
CA ASP A 302 -15.52 10.67 -25.30
C ASP A 302 -14.30 9.99 -25.96
N GLY A 303 -13.51 9.28 -25.16
CA GLY A 303 -12.30 8.56 -25.57
C GLY A 303 -11.09 9.46 -25.80
N ASN A 304 -11.08 10.68 -25.26
CA ASN A 304 -9.89 11.54 -25.26
C ASN A 304 -9.01 11.22 -24.06
N LYS A 305 -7.68 11.26 -24.23
CA LYS A 305 -6.76 11.17 -23.10
C LYS A 305 -6.93 12.39 -22.20
N VAL A 306 -6.98 12.17 -20.89
CA VAL A 306 -7.15 13.25 -19.91
C VAL A 306 -5.80 13.83 -19.48
N ALA A 307 -5.83 15.05 -18.95
CA ALA A 307 -4.70 15.73 -18.31
C ALA A 307 -5.17 16.41 -17.01
N GLY A 308 -4.23 16.80 -16.15
CA GLY A 308 -4.54 17.50 -14.89
C GLY A 308 -5.09 16.59 -13.79
N LYS A 309 -5.76 17.20 -12.80
CA LYS A 309 -6.42 16.51 -11.69
C LYS A 309 -7.73 15.88 -12.20
N GLN A 310 -7.95 14.60 -11.89
CA GLN A 310 -9.11 13.83 -12.33
C GLN A 310 -9.65 13.00 -11.15
N THR A 311 -10.96 12.88 -11.05
CA THR A 311 -11.61 11.98 -10.08
C THR A 311 -12.16 10.77 -10.82
N ILE A 312 -11.60 9.59 -10.58
CA ILE A 312 -11.94 8.34 -11.25
C ILE A 312 -12.29 7.32 -10.18
N ASN A 313 -13.52 6.79 -10.20
CA ASN A 313 -14.02 5.84 -9.20
C ASN A 313 -13.79 6.32 -7.75
N ASN A 314 -14.13 7.58 -7.47
CA ASN A 314 -13.94 8.26 -6.17
C ASN A 314 -12.48 8.39 -5.68
N ALA A 315 -11.49 8.12 -6.52
CA ALA A 315 -10.10 8.38 -6.23
C ALA A 315 -9.57 9.54 -7.08
N THR A 316 -8.70 10.36 -6.50
CA THR A 316 -8.05 11.47 -7.19
C THR A 316 -6.79 10.99 -7.89
N TYR A 317 -6.63 11.34 -9.16
CA TYR A 317 -5.46 11.05 -9.99
C TYR A 317 -4.92 12.34 -10.59
N PHE A 318 -3.62 12.36 -10.91
CA PHE A 318 -3.01 13.47 -11.64
C PHE A 318 -2.34 12.97 -12.90
N PHE A 319 -2.57 13.67 -14.00
CA PHE A 319 -1.96 13.42 -15.31
C PHE A 319 -1.19 14.66 -15.76
N ASN A 320 -0.01 14.48 -16.35
CA ASN A 320 0.75 15.61 -16.89
C ASN A 320 0.12 16.12 -18.21
N LYS A 321 0.74 17.15 -18.83
CA LYS A 321 0.25 17.77 -20.07
C LYS A 321 0.18 16.80 -21.26
N ASP A 322 0.96 15.72 -21.22
CA ASP A 322 0.96 14.67 -22.24
C ASP A 322 -0.06 13.55 -21.95
N GLY A 323 -0.76 13.64 -20.82
CA GLY A 323 -1.73 12.65 -20.33
C GLY A 323 -1.11 11.47 -19.58
N VAL A 324 0.18 11.55 -19.21
CA VAL A 324 0.85 10.49 -18.44
C VAL A 324 0.47 10.61 -16.98
N MET A 325 -0.06 9.53 -16.40
CA MET A 325 -0.39 9.42 -14.99
C MET A 325 0.86 9.65 -14.12
N GLN A 326 0.69 10.41 -13.05
CA GLN A 326 1.74 10.73 -12.08
C GLN A 326 1.65 9.79 -10.87
N THR A 327 2.79 9.56 -10.23
CA THR A 327 2.93 8.82 -8.96
C THR A 327 3.87 9.60 -8.01
N GLY A 328 3.89 9.25 -6.72
CA GLY A 328 4.68 9.92 -5.69
C GLY A 328 4.14 11.27 -5.23
N TRP A 329 5.03 12.10 -4.66
CA TRP A 329 4.68 13.43 -4.14
C TRP A 329 4.24 14.40 -5.25
N LYS A 330 3.09 15.05 -5.04
CA LYS A 330 2.51 16.02 -5.97
C LYS A 330 2.04 17.26 -5.24
N LYS A 331 2.75 18.39 -5.41
CA LYS A 331 2.33 19.70 -4.92
C LYS A 331 1.46 20.42 -5.96
N THR A 332 0.43 21.08 -5.50
CA THR A 332 -0.55 21.88 -6.24
C THR A 332 -0.94 23.12 -5.43
N ASP A 333 -1.79 23.97 -5.98
CA ASP A 333 -2.22 25.21 -5.31
C ASP A 333 -3.18 24.94 -4.15
N ASP A 334 -3.97 23.85 -4.24
CA ASP A 334 -4.90 23.40 -3.19
C ASP A 334 -4.22 22.57 -2.08
N GLY A 335 -2.99 22.08 -2.30
CA GLY A 335 -2.30 21.30 -1.28
C GLY A 335 -1.15 20.42 -1.78
N THR A 336 -0.75 19.47 -0.96
CA THR A 336 0.24 18.44 -1.33
C THR A 336 -0.40 17.06 -1.23
N TYR A 337 -0.21 16.26 -2.26
CA TYR A 337 -0.73 14.91 -2.39
C TYR A 337 0.42 13.90 -2.38
N TYR A 338 0.12 12.66 -2.02
CA TYR A 338 0.96 11.52 -2.33
C TYR A 338 0.17 10.53 -3.17
N LEU A 339 0.68 10.23 -4.35
CA LEU A 339 0.05 9.33 -5.31
C LEU A 339 0.71 7.96 -5.19
N GLY A 340 -0.05 6.93 -4.87
CA GLY A 340 0.48 5.56 -4.76
C GLY A 340 0.98 5.03 -6.11
N ASP A 341 1.52 3.81 -6.11
CA ASP A 341 2.04 3.17 -7.33
C ASP A 341 0.96 2.98 -8.42
N ASN A 342 -0.30 2.86 -8.01
CA ASN A 342 -1.46 2.82 -8.90
C ASN A 342 -1.91 4.20 -9.40
N GLY A 343 -1.24 5.29 -8.97
CA GLY A 343 -1.53 6.68 -9.31
C GLY A 343 -2.65 7.35 -8.51
N ALA A 344 -3.37 6.61 -7.67
CA ALA A 344 -4.43 7.18 -6.84
C ALA A 344 -3.80 7.96 -5.67
N ALA A 345 -4.35 9.13 -5.37
CA ALA A 345 -4.02 9.86 -4.16
C ALA A 345 -4.39 9.04 -2.93
N VAL A 346 -3.43 8.87 -2.03
CA VAL A 346 -3.66 8.24 -0.74
C VAL A 346 -4.45 9.19 0.16
N ILE A 347 -5.20 8.62 1.09
CA ILE A 347 -5.97 9.33 2.11
C ILE A 347 -5.69 8.67 3.47
N GLY A 348 -5.99 9.37 4.56
CA GLY A 348 -5.75 8.95 5.93
C GLY A 348 -4.27 8.87 6.32
N TRP A 349 -3.98 8.11 7.38
CA TRP A 349 -2.61 7.87 7.84
C TRP A 349 -1.80 7.06 6.84
N GLN A 350 -0.56 7.48 6.58
CA GLN A 350 0.39 6.81 5.69
C GLN A 350 1.80 6.93 6.26
N THR A 351 2.53 5.82 6.30
CA THR A 351 3.96 5.83 6.59
C THR A 351 4.72 5.84 5.26
N ILE A 352 5.47 6.91 4.99
CA ILE A 352 6.22 7.11 3.74
C ILE A 352 7.67 7.39 4.13
N GLU A 353 8.59 6.52 3.71
CA GLU A 353 10.03 6.64 4.03
C GLU A 353 10.29 6.84 5.54
N ASP A 354 9.67 5.99 6.36
CA ASP A 354 9.76 5.96 7.83
C ASP A 354 9.13 7.13 8.61
N ASP A 355 8.50 8.08 7.92
CA ASP A 355 7.74 9.16 8.55
C ASP A 355 6.23 8.95 8.38
N ASP A 356 5.46 9.29 9.41
CA ASP A 356 4.00 9.27 9.35
C ASP A 356 3.44 10.60 8.84
N TYR A 357 2.49 10.50 7.91
CA TYR A 357 1.74 11.60 7.32
C TYR A 357 0.25 11.30 7.48
N TYR A 358 -0.55 12.36 7.44
CA TYR A 358 -1.99 12.24 7.31
C TYR A 358 -2.44 13.02 6.08
N PHE A 359 -3.28 12.38 5.27
CA PHE A 359 -3.94 12.99 4.13
C PHE A 359 -5.44 13.04 4.43
N ASP A 360 -6.09 14.17 4.22
CA ASP A 360 -7.53 14.27 4.41
C ASP A 360 -8.30 13.46 3.33
N ASN A 361 -9.63 13.48 3.39
CA ASN A 361 -10.47 12.72 2.45
C ASN A 361 -10.39 13.23 1.02
N SER A 362 -9.91 14.47 0.82
CA SER A 362 -9.62 15.00 -0.51
C SER A 362 -8.24 14.54 -1.01
N GLY A 363 -7.41 13.92 -0.17
CA GLY A 363 -6.04 13.50 -0.44
C GLY A 363 -4.99 14.57 -0.15
N ILE A 364 -5.36 15.65 0.55
CA ILE A 364 -4.45 16.76 0.87
C ILE A 364 -3.73 16.46 2.18
N MET A 365 -2.41 16.57 2.15
CA MET A 365 -1.51 16.37 3.28
C MET A 365 -1.73 17.42 4.38
N ALA A 366 -1.95 16.95 5.60
CA ALA A 366 -2.05 17.80 6.78
C ALA A 366 -0.71 18.49 7.11
N THR A 367 -0.77 19.75 7.51
CA THR A 367 0.36 20.51 8.04
C THR A 367 -0.09 21.34 9.24
N GLY A 368 0.81 21.66 10.18
CA GLY A 368 0.46 22.42 11.38
C GLY A 368 -0.40 21.61 12.35
N GLU A 369 -1.20 22.29 13.17
CA GLU A 369 -2.11 21.63 14.11
C GLU A 369 -3.43 21.27 13.40
N VAL A 370 -3.77 19.99 13.37
CA VAL A 370 -4.98 19.47 12.72
C VAL A 370 -5.66 18.46 13.66
N GLN A 371 -6.98 18.56 13.76
CA GLN A 371 -7.79 17.54 14.42
C GLN A 371 -8.01 16.39 13.43
N VAL A 372 -7.49 15.20 13.74
CA VAL A 372 -7.63 13.99 12.93
C VAL A 372 -8.52 13.02 13.70
N GLY A 373 -9.76 12.84 13.25
CA GLY A 373 -10.78 12.14 14.03
C GLY A 373 -10.86 12.68 15.46
N LEU A 374 -10.69 11.79 16.44
CA LEU A 374 -10.72 12.16 17.87
C LEU A 374 -9.42 12.71 18.45
N VAL A 375 -8.30 12.79 17.72
CA VAL A 375 -7.02 13.28 18.28
C VAL A 375 -6.55 14.57 17.63
N LYS A 376 -5.95 15.45 18.45
CA LYS A 376 -5.22 16.62 17.94
C LYS A 376 -3.79 16.20 17.56
N CYS A 377 -3.44 16.40 16.30
CA CYS A 377 -2.12 16.10 15.77
C CYS A 377 -1.38 17.39 15.41
N THR A 378 -0.06 17.37 15.54
CA THR A 378 0.80 18.44 15.04
C THR A 378 1.72 17.88 13.98
N PHE A 379 1.68 18.48 12.80
CA PHE A 379 2.48 18.13 11.63
C PHE A 379 3.45 19.25 11.29
N SER A 380 4.61 18.89 10.74
CA SER A 380 5.58 19.87 10.24
C SER A 380 5.09 20.60 8.99
N LYS A 381 5.80 21.65 8.56
CA LYS A 381 5.56 22.29 7.26
C LYS A 381 5.71 21.35 6.06
N LYS A 382 6.44 20.24 6.24
CA LYS A 382 6.59 19.16 5.25
C LYS A 382 5.61 18.01 5.49
N GLY A 383 4.63 18.16 6.38
CA GLY A 383 3.58 17.17 6.66
C GLY A 383 3.94 16.01 7.57
N LYS A 384 5.22 15.84 7.93
CA LYS A 384 5.65 14.81 8.90
C LYS A 384 4.99 15.00 10.26
N LEU A 385 4.40 13.95 10.82
CA LEU A 385 3.84 13.94 12.17
C LEU A 385 4.93 14.30 13.20
N LYS A 386 4.62 15.22 14.12
CA LYS A 386 5.49 15.61 15.23
C LYS A 386 4.99 15.12 16.56
N SER A 387 3.68 15.15 16.76
CA SER A 387 3.04 14.65 17.96
C SER A 387 1.60 14.29 17.69
N LYS A 388 1.14 13.20 18.30
CA LYS A 388 -0.26 12.80 18.38
C LYS A 388 -0.71 13.02 19.82
N GLY A 389 -1.71 13.85 20.03
CA GLY A 389 -2.29 14.09 21.36
C GLY A 389 -3.19 12.95 21.81
N ASP A 390 -3.69 13.06 23.04
CA ASP A 390 -4.71 12.15 23.57
C ASP A 390 -6.05 12.38 22.87
N VAL A 391 -6.94 11.38 23.00
CA VAL A 391 -8.35 11.47 22.55
C VAL A 391 -9.02 12.67 23.21
N ASN A 392 -9.56 13.55 22.38
CA ASN A 392 -10.23 14.78 22.78
C ASN A 392 -11.60 14.88 22.09
N ILE A 393 -12.64 14.46 22.80
CA ILE A 393 -14.02 14.52 22.33
C ILE A 393 -14.60 15.89 22.68
N ASP A 394 -14.99 16.64 21.65
CA ASP A 394 -15.65 17.93 21.79
C ASP A 394 -17.15 17.72 22.02
N ALA A 395 -17.61 17.88 23.26
CA ALA A 395 -19.02 17.69 23.62
C ALA A 395 -19.98 18.66 22.91
N SER A 396 -19.48 19.74 22.31
CA SER A 396 -20.29 20.69 21.54
C SER A 396 -20.54 20.28 20.09
N LYS A 397 -19.76 19.32 19.57
CA LYS A 397 -19.93 18.75 18.23
C LYS A 397 -20.84 17.52 18.25
N PRO A 398 -21.57 17.25 17.16
CA PRO A 398 -22.39 16.07 17.08
C PRO A 398 -21.52 14.80 17.11
N MET A 399 -22.02 13.72 17.70
CA MET A 399 -21.31 12.45 17.82
C MET A 399 -22.24 11.26 17.70
N VAL A 400 -21.72 10.15 17.19
CA VAL A 400 -22.47 8.89 17.02
C VAL A 400 -21.59 7.70 17.35
N ALA A 401 -22.20 6.59 17.76
CA ALA A 401 -21.52 5.32 17.98
C ALA A 401 -21.89 4.32 16.90
N LEU A 402 -20.91 3.98 16.07
CA LEU A 402 -20.97 2.78 15.24
C LEU A 402 -20.77 1.56 16.14
N THR A 403 -21.70 0.60 16.06
CA THR A 403 -21.64 -0.61 16.88
C THR A 403 -21.77 -1.85 16.02
N PHE A 404 -20.98 -2.88 16.34
CA PHE A 404 -20.87 -4.10 15.54
C PHE A 404 -21.14 -5.33 16.38
N ASP A 405 -22.17 -6.09 16.01
CA ASP A 405 -22.57 -7.32 16.68
C ASP A 405 -21.98 -8.56 16.00
N ASP A 406 -21.94 -9.66 16.75
CA ASP A 406 -21.61 -11.02 16.33
C ASP A 406 -20.14 -11.34 16.05
N GLY A 407 -19.29 -10.35 15.86
CA GLY A 407 -17.88 -10.55 15.56
C GLY A 407 -17.03 -11.20 16.66
N PRO A 408 -15.72 -11.37 16.39
CA PRO A 408 -15.03 -10.97 15.15
C PRO A 408 -15.33 -11.88 13.94
N GLY A 409 -15.55 -11.28 12.77
CA GLY A 409 -15.74 -11.91 11.44
C GLY A 409 -14.45 -12.20 10.68
N GLU A 410 -14.54 -12.53 9.38
CA GLU A 410 -13.37 -12.74 8.50
C GLU A 410 -12.75 -11.41 8.04
N ARG A 411 -13.60 -10.40 7.80
CA ARG A 411 -13.19 -9.08 7.29
C ARG A 411 -13.08 -8.00 8.38
N THR A 412 -13.19 -8.36 9.66
CA THR A 412 -13.06 -7.41 10.78
C THR A 412 -11.73 -6.62 10.71
N GLY A 413 -10.64 -7.25 10.25
CA GLY A 413 -9.37 -6.57 10.06
C GLY A 413 -9.43 -5.35 9.12
N GLU A 414 -10.26 -5.40 8.07
CA GLU A 414 -10.45 -4.26 7.15
C GLU A 414 -11.17 -3.09 7.84
N LEU A 415 -12.20 -3.40 8.64
CA LEU A 415 -12.91 -2.40 9.43
C LEU A 415 -11.99 -1.75 10.49
N LEU A 416 -11.17 -2.54 11.18
CA LEU A 416 -10.20 -2.01 12.15
C LEU A 416 -9.17 -1.09 11.49
N ALA A 417 -8.68 -1.47 10.30
CA ALA A 417 -7.76 -0.63 9.53
C ALA A 417 -8.43 0.69 9.13
N GLN A 418 -9.71 0.67 8.75
CA GLN A 418 -10.46 1.90 8.44
C GLN A 418 -10.67 2.77 9.67
N LEU A 419 -11.08 2.21 10.82
CA LEU A 419 -11.24 2.98 12.05
C LEU A 419 -9.92 3.64 12.48
N GLU A 420 -8.81 2.91 12.41
CA GLU A 420 -7.48 3.45 12.70
C GLU A 420 -7.08 4.56 11.72
N LYS A 421 -7.36 4.36 10.43
CA LYS A 421 -7.08 5.33 9.36
C LYS A 421 -7.77 6.68 9.58
N TYR A 422 -8.98 6.67 10.10
CA TYR A 422 -9.76 7.88 10.40
C TYR A 422 -9.60 8.34 11.85
N ASN A 423 -8.88 7.58 12.69
CA ASN A 423 -8.81 7.80 14.13
C ASN A 423 -10.21 7.93 14.76
N ALA A 424 -11.09 7.05 14.30
CA ALA A 424 -12.46 6.87 14.74
C ALA A 424 -12.54 5.69 15.72
N HIS A 425 -13.47 5.75 16.66
CA HIS A 425 -13.75 4.64 17.56
C HIS A 425 -15.11 4.01 17.26
N ALA A 426 -15.25 2.74 17.63
CA ALA A 426 -16.49 1.97 17.57
C ALA A 426 -16.63 1.05 18.79
N THR A 427 -17.83 0.49 18.99
CA THR A 427 -18.09 -0.51 20.04
C THR A 427 -18.39 -1.87 19.43
N PHE A 428 -17.62 -2.91 19.78
CA PHE A 428 -17.77 -4.26 19.24
C PHE A 428 -18.41 -5.19 20.27
N PHE A 429 -19.65 -5.62 20.03
CA PHE A 429 -20.35 -6.60 20.83
C PHE A 429 -20.04 -8.01 20.31
N MET A 430 -19.03 -8.63 20.89
CA MET A 430 -18.49 -9.90 20.40
C MET A 430 -19.20 -11.12 20.99
N GLN A 431 -19.38 -12.16 20.17
CA GLN A 431 -19.76 -13.48 20.67
C GLN A 431 -18.52 -14.24 21.14
N GLY A 432 -18.56 -14.76 22.37
CA GLY A 432 -17.42 -15.50 22.93
C GLY A 432 -16.93 -16.65 22.05
N LYS A 433 -17.83 -17.38 21.38
CA LYS A 433 -17.47 -18.49 20.49
C LYS A 433 -16.65 -18.09 19.26
N ASN A 434 -16.67 -16.81 18.87
CA ASN A 434 -16.01 -16.29 17.66
C ASN A 434 -14.61 -15.70 17.95
N ILE A 435 -14.22 -15.57 19.22
CA ILE A 435 -12.92 -15.03 19.64
C ILE A 435 -11.76 -16.00 19.37
N PRO A 436 -11.86 -17.32 19.66
CA PRO A 436 -10.74 -18.23 19.47
C PRO A 436 -10.20 -18.23 18.02
N GLY A 437 -8.89 -18.01 17.87
CA GLY A 437 -8.21 -17.88 16.57
C GLY A 437 -8.30 -16.49 15.92
N LYS A 438 -8.92 -15.52 16.60
CA LYS A 438 -9.07 -14.11 16.17
C LYS A 438 -8.71 -13.13 17.29
N GLU A 439 -7.90 -13.57 18.26
CA GLU A 439 -7.50 -12.80 19.44
C GLU A 439 -6.79 -11.50 19.06
N ASP A 440 -6.00 -11.52 17.97
CA ASP A 440 -5.31 -10.34 17.45
C ASP A 440 -6.27 -9.21 17.06
N PHE A 441 -7.47 -9.54 16.55
CA PHE A 441 -8.48 -8.51 16.27
C PHE A 441 -9.04 -7.90 17.54
N VAL A 442 -9.30 -8.70 18.58
CA VAL A 442 -9.80 -8.20 19.87
C VAL A 442 -8.75 -7.32 20.55
N LYS A 443 -7.48 -7.72 20.48
CA LYS A 443 -6.35 -6.91 20.95
C LYS A 443 -6.25 -5.60 20.17
N LYS A 444 -6.31 -5.65 18.85
CA LYS A 444 -6.25 -4.46 17.98
C LYS A 444 -7.41 -3.50 18.23
N MET A 445 -8.63 -3.98 18.42
CA MET A 445 -9.78 -3.15 18.85
C MET A 445 -9.43 -2.30 20.06
N LYS A 446 -8.83 -2.92 21.09
CA LYS A 446 -8.43 -2.21 22.31
C LYS A 446 -7.30 -1.21 22.05
N GLU A 447 -6.30 -1.58 21.26
CA GLU A 447 -5.15 -0.73 20.93
C GLU A 447 -5.55 0.54 20.17
N ILE A 448 -6.52 0.45 19.26
CA ILE A 448 -6.99 1.60 18.47
C ILE A 448 -8.10 2.42 19.17
N GLY A 449 -8.35 2.16 20.45
CA GLY A 449 -9.31 2.93 21.27
C GLY A 449 -10.78 2.50 21.16
N CYS A 450 -11.08 1.43 20.43
CA CYS A 450 -12.45 0.90 20.37
C CYS A 450 -12.85 0.22 21.70
N GLU A 451 -14.16 0.15 21.91
CA GLU A 451 -14.74 -0.44 23.11
C GLU A 451 -15.06 -1.92 22.91
N LEU A 452 -14.62 -2.73 23.87
CA LEU A 452 -14.91 -4.16 23.92
C LEU A 452 -16.26 -4.37 24.62
N GLY A 453 -17.22 -4.91 23.87
CA GLY A 453 -18.56 -5.26 24.32
C GLY A 453 -18.79 -6.77 24.32
N ASN A 454 -19.71 -7.22 25.17
CA ASN A 454 -20.10 -8.62 25.29
C ASN A 454 -21.46 -8.87 24.61
N HIS A 455 -21.54 -9.90 23.75
CA HIS A 455 -22.77 -10.29 23.05
C HIS A 455 -23.17 -11.74 23.35
N SER A 456 -22.96 -12.18 24.59
CA SER A 456 -23.06 -13.58 25.06
C SER A 456 -22.03 -14.51 24.41
N TYR A 457 -22.04 -15.80 24.79
CA TYR A 457 -21.08 -16.76 24.27
C TYR A 457 -21.48 -17.28 22.88
N ASP A 458 -22.74 -17.73 22.73
CA ASP A 458 -23.22 -18.37 21.50
C ASP A 458 -24.55 -17.82 20.96
N HIS A 459 -24.92 -16.61 21.37
CA HIS A 459 -26.10 -15.85 20.92
C HIS A 459 -27.48 -16.47 21.29
N PRO A 460 -27.68 -17.03 22.50
CA PRO A 460 -29.00 -17.48 22.92
C PRO A 460 -29.89 -16.28 23.29
N GLN A 461 -31.20 -16.46 23.17
CA GLN A 461 -32.15 -15.48 23.71
C GLN A 461 -32.15 -15.53 25.24
N LEU A 462 -31.44 -14.58 25.88
CA LEU A 462 -31.15 -14.61 27.32
C LEU A 462 -32.41 -14.66 28.21
N THR A 463 -33.53 -14.09 27.76
CA THR A 463 -34.81 -14.12 28.50
C THR A 463 -35.39 -15.53 28.67
N LYS A 464 -34.89 -16.52 27.93
CA LYS A 464 -35.28 -17.93 28.03
C LYS A 464 -34.35 -18.75 28.94
N LEU A 465 -33.35 -18.12 29.55
CA LEU A 465 -32.34 -18.76 30.37
C LEU A 465 -32.54 -18.46 31.87
N SER A 466 -32.01 -19.33 32.72
CA SER A 466 -31.88 -19.05 34.15
C SER A 466 -30.73 -18.08 34.42
N ALA A 467 -30.75 -17.41 35.58
CA ALA A 467 -29.70 -16.49 36.02
C ALA A 467 -28.29 -17.10 35.89
N ASP A 468 -28.07 -18.33 36.39
CA ASP A 468 -26.76 -19.01 36.29
C ASP A 468 -26.31 -19.23 34.85
N LYS A 469 -27.25 -19.53 33.93
CA LYS A 469 -26.91 -19.72 32.52
C LYS A 469 -26.57 -18.40 31.85
N ILE A 470 -27.25 -17.31 32.21
CA ILE A 470 -26.90 -15.96 31.76
C ILE A 470 -25.51 -15.60 32.28
N ALA A 471 -25.25 -15.78 33.58
CA ALA A 471 -23.93 -15.51 34.17
C ALA A 471 -22.81 -16.30 33.48
N ASN A 472 -23.03 -17.57 33.12
CA ASN A 472 -22.05 -18.36 32.37
C ASN A 472 -21.81 -17.84 30.94
N GLN A 473 -22.86 -17.40 30.24
CA GLN A 473 -22.74 -16.78 28.92
C GLN A 473 -21.90 -15.50 28.97
N MET A 474 -22.13 -14.68 30.00
CA MET A 474 -21.40 -13.43 30.21
C MET A 474 -19.94 -13.70 30.63
N GLY A 475 -19.74 -14.53 31.65
CA GLY A 475 -18.43 -14.82 32.23
C GLY A 475 -17.47 -15.47 31.24
N THR A 476 -17.92 -16.51 30.53
CA THR A 476 -17.07 -17.21 29.55
C THR A 476 -16.59 -16.26 28.44
N THR A 477 -17.47 -15.37 27.98
CA THR A 477 -17.13 -14.37 26.95
C THR A 477 -16.17 -13.33 27.51
N ASN A 478 -16.41 -12.82 28.73
CA ASN A 478 -15.51 -11.88 29.38
C ASN A 478 -14.11 -12.47 29.61
N ASP A 479 -14.01 -13.74 30.01
CA ASP A 479 -12.73 -14.43 30.19
C ASP A 479 -11.94 -14.51 28.88
N LEU A 480 -12.62 -14.77 27.75
CA LEU A 480 -11.98 -14.82 26.44
C LEU A 480 -11.52 -13.43 25.98
N ILE A 481 -12.33 -12.40 26.17
CA ILE A 481 -11.96 -11.01 25.87
C ILE A 481 -10.75 -10.59 26.73
N GLN A 482 -10.78 -10.89 28.03
CA GLN A 482 -9.68 -10.60 28.96
C GLN A 482 -8.39 -11.31 28.58
N GLN A 483 -8.47 -12.56 28.13
CA GLN A 483 -7.31 -13.32 27.65
C GLN A 483 -6.72 -12.72 26.38
N ALA A 484 -7.56 -12.27 25.44
CA ALA A 484 -7.10 -11.71 24.17
C ALA A 484 -6.51 -10.29 24.31
N ALA A 485 -7.18 -9.40 25.04
CA ALA A 485 -6.87 -7.98 25.05
C ALA A 485 -6.40 -7.42 26.41
N GLY A 486 -6.29 -8.27 27.44
CA GLY A 486 -5.87 -7.83 28.78
C GLY A 486 -6.91 -6.97 29.52
N SER A 487 -8.13 -6.84 29.00
CA SER A 487 -9.25 -6.16 29.65
C SER A 487 -10.57 -6.87 29.36
N THR A 488 -11.55 -6.80 30.28
CA THR A 488 -12.89 -7.35 30.07
C THR A 488 -13.78 -6.40 29.27
N ALA A 489 -14.93 -6.90 28.81
CA ALA A 489 -15.98 -6.05 28.26
C ALA A 489 -16.48 -5.03 29.30
N THR A 490 -16.83 -3.84 28.82
CA THR A 490 -17.34 -2.72 29.66
C THR A 490 -18.83 -2.49 29.49
N VAL A 491 -19.38 -2.95 28.37
CA VAL A 491 -20.79 -2.90 28.01
C VAL A 491 -21.23 -4.25 27.44
N MET A 492 -22.53 -4.48 27.37
CA MET A 492 -23.07 -5.67 26.73
C MET A 492 -24.32 -5.36 25.91
N ARG A 493 -24.58 -6.13 24.86
CA ARG A 493 -25.82 -6.06 24.10
C ARG A 493 -26.53 -7.41 24.19
N PRO A 494 -27.77 -7.48 24.72
CA PRO A 494 -28.52 -8.73 24.74
C PRO A 494 -28.84 -9.18 23.31
N PRO A 495 -28.57 -10.44 22.94
CA PRO A 495 -29.06 -11.01 21.68
C PRO A 495 -30.54 -10.69 21.44
N TYR A 496 -30.87 -10.28 20.21
CA TYR A 496 -32.21 -9.87 19.78
C TYR A 496 -32.80 -8.66 20.54
N GLY A 497 -31.99 -7.92 21.32
CA GLY A 497 -32.45 -6.85 22.20
C GLY A 497 -33.37 -7.33 23.34
N ALA A 498 -33.40 -8.65 23.62
CA ALA A 498 -34.37 -9.25 24.53
C ALA A 498 -33.97 -9.06 26.00
N ILE A 499 -34.81 -8.36 26.78
CA ILE A 499 -34.56 -8.03 28.19
C ILE A 499 -35.75 -8.42 29.07
N ASN A 500 -35.48 -8.97 30.24
CA ASN A 500 -36.41 -9.12 31.37
C ASN A 500 -35.68 -8.89 32.71
N ASP A 501 -36.38 -8.96 33.84
CA ASP A 501 -35.78 -8.70 35.16
C ASP A 501 -34.65 -9.67 35.52
N THR A 502 -34.76 -10.93 35.08
CA THR A 502 -33.69 -11.92 35.24
C THR A 502 -32.44 -11.51 34.46
N VAL A 503 -32.58 -11.05 33.21
CA VAL A 503 -31.45 -10.53 32.42
C VAL A 503 -30.83 -9.31 33.11
N ARG A 504 -31.64 -8.31 33.49
CA ARG A 504 -31.15 -7.09 34.16
C ARG A 504 -30.29 -7.38 35.39
N SER A 505 -30.76 -8.30 36.24
CA SER A 505 -30.08 -8.67 37.48
C SER A 505 -28.87 -9.60 37.28
N SER A 506 -28.74 -10.27 36.12
CA SER A 506 -27.74 -11.33 35.92
C SER A 506 -26.60 -10.96 34.96
N VAL A 507 -26.76 -9.96 34.08
CA VAL A 507 -25.75 -9.63 33.07
C VAL A 507 -24.52 -8.90 33.62
N GLY A 508 -24.69 -8.13 34.70
CA GLY A 508 -23.58 -7.47 35.40
C GLY A 508 -22.87 -6.36 34.61
N LEU A 509 -23.42 -5.91 33.48
CA LEU A 509 -22.90 -4.83 32.62
C LEU A 509 -24.04 -3.91 32.15
N PRO A 510 -23.76 -2.67 31.73
CA PRO A 510 -24.75 -1.82 31.05
C PRO A 510 -25.24 -2.47 29.76
N MET A 511 -26.55 -2.45 29.52
CA MET A 511 -27.15 -3.04 28.31
C MET A 511 -27.36 -1.96 27.25
N ILE A 512 -26.68 -2.12 26.12
CA ILE A 512 -26.72 -1.15 25.02
C ILE A 512 -27.54 -1.74 23.86
N LEU A 513 -28.59 -1.05 23.47
CA LEU A 513 -29.40 -1.34 22.29
C LEU A 513 -29.00 -0.36 21.17
N TRP A 514 -29.95 0.08 20.35
CA TRP A 514 -29.68 0.96 19.21
C TRP A 514 -30.88 1.86 18.93
N SER A 515 -30.62 3.01 18.32
CA SER A 515 -31.62 3.94 17.79
C SER A 515 -31.82 3.74 16.29
N ILE A 516 -30.76 3.33 15.59
CA ILE A 516 -30.77 3.03 14.15
C ILE A 516 -30.43 1.55 13.95
N ASP A 517 -31.36 0.80 13.35
CA ASP A 517 -31.13 -0.55 12.83
C ASP A 517 -30.89 -0.46 11.33
N THR A 518 -29.68 -0.77 10.86
CA THR A 518 -29.36 -0.74 9.44
C THR A 518 -30.06 -1.83 8.64
N LEU A 519 -30.59 -2.86 9.32
CA LEU A 519 -31.14 -4.08 8.73
C LEU A 519 -30.15 -4.83 7.83
N ASP A 520 -28.85 -4.60 8.01
CA ASP A 520 -27.76 -5.21 7.23
C ASP A 520 -27.76 -6.76 7.31
N TRP A 521 -28.16 -7.29 8.46
CA TRP A 521 -28.38 -8.72 8.72
C TRP A 521 -29.49 -9.32 7.83
N LYS A 522 -30.40 -8.49 7.33
CA LYS A 522 -31.55 -8.89 6.50
C LYS A 522 -31.38 -8.51 5.04
N THR A 523 -30.96 -7.28 4.73
CA THR A 523 -30.93 -6.75 3.37
C THR A 523 -29.74 -7.26 2.57
N ARG A 524 -28.60 -7.54 3.22
CA ARG A 524 -27.34 -7.92 2.55
C ARG A 524 -26.99 -6.95 1.42
N ASN A 525 -27.13 -5.66 1.69
CA ASN A 525 -26.90 -4.62 0.69
C ASN A 525 -26.23 -3.40 1.33
N ALA A 526 -24.99 -3.13 0.93
CA ALA A 526 -24.17 -2.07 1.52
C ALA A 526 -24.80 -0.68 1.34
N GLN A 527 -25.33 -0.40 0.14
CA GLN A 527 -25.95 0.89 -0.15
C GLN A 527 -27.20 1.12 0.71
N SER A 528 -28.02 0.10 0.91
CA SER A 528 -29.19 0.19 1.80
C SER A 528 -28.78 0.55 3.23
N SER A 529 -27.71 -0.06 3.76
CA SER A 529 -27.21 0.29 5.10
C SER A 529 -26.68 1.72 5.16
N ILE A 530 -25.95 2.16 4.12
CA ILE A 530 -25.46 3.52 4.00
C ILE A 530 -26.62 4.52 3.99
N ASP A 531 -27.64 4.27 3.17
CA ASP A 531 -28.81 5.15 3.02
C ASP A 531 -29.61 5.23 4.34
N THR A 532 -29.85 4.10 5.01
CA THR A 532 -30.53 4.09 6.32
C THR A 532 -29.80 4.97 7.34
N VAL A 533 -28.47 4.85 7.43
CA VAL A 533 -27.70 5.68 8.38
C VAL A 533 -27.72 7.14 7.95
N MET A 534 -27.34 7.46 6.71
CA MET A 534 -27.15 8.86 6.30
C MET A 534 -28.44 9.66 6.21
N ASN A 535 -29.61 9.01 6.06
CA ASN A 535 -30.90 9.70 6.02
C ASN A 535 -31.42 10.05 7.43
N ASP A 536 -31.10 9.24 8.44
CA ASP A 536 -31.74 9.33 9.76
C ASP A 536 -30.77 9.77 10.88
N VAL A 537 -29.45 9.77 10.63
CA VAL A 537 -28.43 10.01 11.65
C VAL A 537 -28.54 11.40 12.27
N GLN A 538 -28.48 11.43 13.60
CA GLN A 538 -28.44 12.63 14.44
C GLN A 538 -27.50 12.46 15.65
N ASP A 539 -27.16 13.58 16.29
CA ASP A 539 -26.31 13.60 17.48
C ASP A 539 -26.87 12.72 18.61
N GLY A 540 -26.06 11.78 19.08
CA GLY A 540 -26.40 10.84 20.15
C GLY A 540 -26.88 9.47 19.66
N ASP A 541 -26.86 9.18 18.36
CA ASP A 541 -27.29 7.88 17.84
C ASP A 541 -26.33 6.72 18.13
N VAL A 542 -26.94 5.55 18.36
CA VAL A 542 -26.25 4.26 18.45
C VAL A 542 -26.71 3.40 17.27
N ILE A 543 -25.79 3.12 16.35
CA ILE A 543 -26.06 2.49 15.06
C ILE A 543 -25.71 1.00 15.13
N LEU A 544 -26.69 0.12 14.89
CA LEU A 544 -26.51 -1.33 14.84
C LEU A 544 -26.05 -1.80 13.45
N MET A 545 -24.91 -2.48 13.41
CA MET A 545 -24.35 -3.21 12.27
C MET A 545 -23.76 -4.55 12.74
N HIS A 546 -23.33 -5.40 11.81
CA HIS A 546 -22.76 -6.72 12.10
C HIS A 546 -21.46 -6.95 11.31
N ASP A 547 -20.31 -7.10 11.97
CA ASP A 547 -18.99 -7.23 11.31
C ASP A 547 -18.68 -8.65 10.81
N ILE A 548 -19.70 -9.50 10.69
CA ILE A 548 -19.63 -10.86 10.14
C ILE A 548 -20.12 -10.95 8.68
N HIS A 549 -20.51 -9.82 8.08
CA HIS A 549 -21.09 -9.76 6.74
C HIS A 549 -20.31 -8.83 5.83
N THR A 550 -20.02 -9.31 4.61
CA THR A 550 -19.27 -8.58 3.59
C THR A 550 -19.88 -7.20 3.33
N GLU A 551 -21.19 -7.14 3.13
CA GLU A 551 -21.88 -5.89 2.78
C GLU A 551 -21.95 -4.90 3.95
N SER A 552 -21.97 -5.39 5.20
CA SER A 552 -21.89 -4.55 6.38
C SER A 552 -20.52 -3.89 6.52
N ILE A 553 -19.45 -4.64 6.22
CA ILE A 553 -18.09 -4.09 6.18
C ILE A 553 -17.98 -3.08 5.04
N ASP A 554 -18.45 -3.40 3.84
CA ASP A 554 -18.42 -2.47 2.70
C ASP A 554 -19.18 -1.17 3.01
N ALA A 555 -20.33 -1.25 3.68
CA ALA A 555 -21.06 -0.08 4.16
C ALA A 555 -20.27 0.72 5.19
N ALA A 556 -19.68 0.06 6.20
CA ALA A 556 -18.92 0.72 7.25
C ALA A 556 -17.68 1.45 6.69
N LEU A 557 -16.99 0.85 5.72
CA LEU A 557 -15.85 1.48 5.03
C LEU A 557 -16.22 2.80 4.36
N VAL A 558 -17.47 2.94 3.89
CA VAL A 558 -18.00 4.18 3.30
C VAL A 558 -18.58 5.12 4.35
N LEU A 559 -19.24 4.60 5.39
CA LEU A 559 -19.90 5.41 6.42
C LEU A 559 -18.91 6.17 7.30
N ILE A 560 -17.78 5.55 7.67
CA ILE A 560 -16.76 6.19 8.51
C ILE A 560 -16.33 7.56 7.95
N PRO A 561 -15.81 7.66 6.70
CA PRO A 561 -15.48 8.95 6.11
C PRO A 561 -16.68 9.90 5.98
N LYS A 562 -17.85 9.40 5.54
CA LYS A 562 -19.03 10.23 5.30
C LYS A 562 -19.57 10.89 6.57
N LEU A 563 -19.54 10.18 7.69
CA LEU A 563 -20.00 10.70 8.97
C LEU A 563 -19.03 11.76 9.50
N GLU A 564 -17.71 11.55 9.38
CA GLU A 564 -16.73 12.57 9.73
C GLU A 564 -16.85 13.83 8.84
N GLU A 565 -17.06 13.66 7.53
CA GLU A 565 -17.33 14.75 6.58
C GLU A 565 -18.61 15.53 6.92
N ALA A 566 -19.64 14.83 7.40
CA ALA A 566 -20.87 15.44 7.91
C ALA A 566 -20.68 16.11 9.29
N GLY A 567 -19.48 16.07 9.87
CA GLY A 567 -19.12 16.76 11.10
C GLY A 567 -19.31 15.94 12.39
N TYR A 568 -19.65 14.65 12.27
CA TYR A 568 -19.82 13.78 13.42
C TYR A 568 -18.48 13.29 13.98
N GLN A 569 -18.39 13.22 15.30
CA GLN A 569 -17.35 12.46 15.99
C GLN A 569 -17.78 11.01 16.14
N LEU A 570 -16.95 10.09 15.65
CA LEU A 570 -17.18 8.65 15.78
C LEU A 570 -16.56 8.14 17.09
N VAL A 571 -17.41 7.88 18.07
CA VAL A 571 -17.04 7.59 19.45
C VAL A 571 -17.52 6.21 19.87
N THR A 572 -16.93 5.64 20.92
CA THR A 572 -17.52 4.48 21.61
C THR A 572 -18.79 4.87 22.37
N VAL A 573 -19.60 3.89 22.74
CA VAL A 573 -20.81 4.12 23.54
C VAL A 573 -20.47 4.73 24.89
N SER A 574 -19.45 4.22 25.60
CA SER A 574 -19.05 4.79 26.89
C SER A 574 -18.48 6.22 26.77
N GLU A 575 -17.74 6.51 25.70
CA GLU A 575 -17.25 7.85 25.42
C GLU A 575 -18.39 8.84 25.15
N MET A 576 -19.38 8.44 24.35
CA MET A 576 -20.59 9.21 24.10
C MET A 576 -21.35 9.48 25.40
N ALA A 577 -21.59 8.43 26.19
CA ALA A 577 -22.27 8.54 27.47
C ALA A 577 -21.57 9.55 28.38
N LYS A 578 -20.24 9.44 28.50
CA LYS A 578 -19.42 10.36 29.30
C LYS A 578 -19.49 11.80 28.78
N ALA A 579 -19.36 12.01 27.47
CA ALA A 579 -19.42 13.34 26.86
C ALA A 579 -20.79 14.01 27.07
N LYS A 580 -21.87 13.21 27.11
CA LYS A 580 -23.24 13.68 27.41
C LYS A 580 -23.56 13.72 28.92
N GLY A 581 -22.59 13.40 29.79
CA GLY A 581 -22.75 13.44 31.24
C GLY A 581 -23.61 12.32 31.82
N VAL A 582 -23.65 11.15 31.16
CA VAL A 582 -24.35 9.95 31.60
C VAL A 582 -23.35 8.95 32.16
N ALA A 583 -23.56 8.50 33.41
CA ALA A 583 -22.80 7.42 34.02
C ALA A 583 -23.55 6.09 33.81
N LEU A 584 -23.05 5.24 32.92
CA LEU A 584 -23.65 3.94 32.62
C LEU A 584 -23.72 3.04 33.86
N GLN A 585 -24.87 2.38 34.03
CA GLN A 585 -25.16 1.52 35.17
C GLN A 585 -25.40 0.07 34.74
N ASN A 586 -24.93 -0.88 35.53
CA ASN A 586 -25.14 -2.31 35.29
C ASN A 586 -26.63 -2.66 35.34
N GLY A 587 -27.10 -3.46 34.38
CA GLY A 587 -28.50 -3.88 34.31
C GLY A 587 -29.50 -2.83 33.80
N GLU A 588 -29.04 -1.59 33.58
CA GLU A 588 -29.82 -0.56 32.91
C GLU A 588 -29.70 -0.65 31.39
N LYS A 589 -30.73 -0.16 30.69
CA LYS A 589 -30.78 -0.18 29.23
C LYS A 589 -30.64 1.23 28.63
N TYR A 590 -29.88 1.32 27.55
CA TYR A 590 -29.63 2.56 26.80
C TYR A 590 -29.84 2.28 25.31
N VAL A 591 -30.60 3.12 24.62
CA VAL A 591 -30.91 2.99 23.17
C VAL A 591 -30.28 4.09 22.34
N ASP A 592 -30.05 5.25 22.95
CA ASP A 592 -29.55 6.48 22.36
C ASP A 592 -28.95 7.37 23.47
N PHE A 593 -28.38 8.52 23.08
CA PHE A 593 -27.96 9.61 23.96
C PHE A 593 -28.44 10.97 23.43
N TRP A 594 -29.67 11.01 22.90
CA TRP A 594 -30.27 12.26 22.42
C TRP A 594 -30.47 13.24 23.59
N ALA A 595 -30.36 14.54 23.30
CA ALA A 595 -30.49 15.59 24.33
C ALA A 595 -31.80 15.47 25.16
N LYS A 596 -32.90 15.03 24.52
CA LYS A 596 -34.21 14.84 25.18
C LYS A 596 -34.25 13.64 26.14
N ASP A 597 -33.41 12.63 25.94
CA ASP A 597 -33.42 11.36 26.67
C ASP A 597 -32.29 11.27 27.70
N VAL A 598 -31.20 12.03 27.55
CA VAL A 598 -30.06 12.07 28.47
C VAL A 598 -30.47 12.37 29.93
N GLU A 599 -31.43 13.26 30.15
CA GLU A 599 -31.88 13.61 31.50
C GLU A 599 -32.56 12.43 32.23
N LYS A 600 -33.25 11.56 31.49
CA LYS A 600 -33.82 10.32 32.03
C LYS A 600 -32.70 9.42 32.56
N TYR A 601 -31.61 9.28 31.82
CA TYR A 601 -30.47 8.43 32.20
C TYR A 601 -29.70 8.99 33.41
N LYS A 602 -29.58 10.32 33.54
CA LYS A 602 -28.99 10.96 34.73
C LYS A 602 -29.82 10.70 35.99
N SER A 603 -31.15 10.75 35.86
CA SER A 603 -32.06 10.57 37.01
C SER A 603 -32.08 9.13 37.55
N SER A 604 -31.92 8.12 36.69
CA SER A 604 -31.86 6.70 37.10
C SER A 604 -30.61 6.34 37.90
N GLY A 605 -29.51 7.11 37.76
CA GLY A 605 -28.26 6.89 38.50
C GLY A 605 -28.29 7.31 39.97
N SER A 606 -29.31 8.07 40.41
CA SER A 606 -29.40 8.57 41.79
C SER A 606 -30.19 7.66 42.75
N ALA A 607 -30.77 6.55 42.28
CA ALA A 607 -31.73 5.75 43.06
C ALA A 607 -31.12 4.53 43.80
N LEU A 608 -29.80 4.34 43.77
CA LEU A 608 -29.12 3.20 44.42
C LEU A 608 -27.95 3.64 45.31
N THR A 609 -28.23 4.49 46.32
CA THR A 609 -27.34 4.64 47.49
C THR A 609 -28.20 4.73 48.75
N ASP A 610 -28.56 3.58 49.33
CA ASP A 610 -28.53 3.31 50.78
C ASP A 610 -29.33 2.04 51.07
N THR A 611 -28.63 0.92 51.26
CA THR A 611 -28.88 -0.05 52.35
C THR A 611 -27.83 -1.16 52.30
N SER A 612 -26.74 -1.01 53.05
CA SER A 612 -26.27 -2.04 54.01
C SER A 612 -24.93 -1.63 54.62
N SER A 613 -25.00 -0.89 55.72
CA SER A 613 -23.91 -0.78 56.68
C SER A 613 -23.92 -1.96 57.66
N SER A 614 -22.72 -2.48 57.93
CA SER A 614 -22.23 -3.20 59.10
C SER A 614 -22.72 -4.64 59.39
N SER A 615 -21.75 -5.57 59.36
CA SER A 615 -21.32 -6.25 60.60
C SER A 615 -19.89 -6.78 60.46
N SER A 616 -18.97 -6.19 61.23
CA SER A 616 -17.61 -6.67 61.48
C SER A 616 -17.49 -7.18 62.91
N SER A 617 -16.85 -8.34 63.10
CA SER A 617 -16.10 -8.73 64.31
C SER A 617 -15.31 -9.99 63.97
N ASP A 618 -14.01 -9.88 63.70
CA ASP A 618 -12.90 -10.04 64.66
C ASP A 618 -12.52 -11.51 64.95
N ALA A 619 -11.35 -11.95 64.45
CA ALA A 619 -10.12 -12.06 65.26
C ALA A 619 -9.16 -13.21 64.82
N LYS A 620 -7.91 -12.78 64.53
CA LYS A 620 -6.60 -13.37 64.93
C LYS A 620 -6.16 -14.74 64.37
N SER A 621 -5.08 -14.73 63.55
CA SER A 621 -3.65 -15.00 63.89
C SER A 621 -3.38 -16.49 64.16
N GLU A 622 -2.36 -17.15 63.63
CA GLU A 622 -0.95 -16.75 63.50
C GLU A 622 -0.23 -17.81 62.64
N ALA A 623 0.86 -17.41 62.00
CA ALA A 623 1.73 -18.26 61.19
C ALA A 623 2.61 -19.17 62.07
N THR A 624 3.05 -20.33 61.52
CA THR A 624 4.49 -20.70 61.42
C THR A 624 4.67 -21.98 60.61
N SER A 625 5.70 -21.94 59.77
CA SER A 625 6.35 -23.03 59.05
C SER A 625 7.00 -24.06 60.00
N ASP A 626 7.09 -25.32 59.59
CA ASP A 626 8.37 -25.94 59.20
C ASP A 626 8.23 -27.44 58.89
N ALA A 627 9.21 -27.89 58.11
CA ALA A 627 9.34 -29.15 57.41
C ALA A 627 9.49 -30.40 58.30
N ASP A 628 9.08 -31.55 57.77
CA ASP A 628 10.00 -32.54 57.18
C ASP A 628 9.56 -34.01 57.38
N SER A 629 9.79 -34.76 56.29
CA SER A 629 10.08 -36.18 56.15
C SER A 629 9.37 -37.28 56.99
N SER A 630 8.59 -38.06 56.24
CA SER A 630 8.84 -39.49 55.98
C SER A 630 8.12 -40.61 56.78
N LYS A 631 7.75 -41.61 55.96
CA LYS A 631 7.60 -43.07 56.22
C LYS A 631 6.30 -43.61 56.84
N LYS A 632 5.53 -44.22 55.92
CA LYS A 632 5.05 -45.62 55.90
C LYS A 632 4.64 -46.25 57.24
N SER A 633 3.37 -46.63 57.33
CA SER A 633 3.00 -48.05 57.55
C SER A 633 1.53 -48.31 57.20
N ASP A 634 1.33 -49.37 56.42
CA ASP A 634 0.07 -50.07 56.24
C ASP A 634 -0.47 -50.60 57.57
N SER A 635 -1.79 -50.53 57.78
CA SER A 635 -2.58 -51.77 57.98
C SER A 635 -4.09 -51.50 58.03
N SER A 636 -4.76 -52.08 57.05
CA SER A 636 -6.03 -52.80 57.13
C SER A 636 -6.71 -52.88 58.51
N SER A 637 -7.98 -52.48 58.60
CA SER A 637 -9.09 -53.41 58.37
C SER A 637 -10.44 -52.91 58.93
N LYS A 638 -11.49 -53.40 58.23
CA LYS A 638 -12.84 -53.70 58.69
C LYS A 638 -13.91 -52.59 58.73
N LYS A 639 -14.78 -52.73 57.71
CA LYS A 639 -16.19 -53.16 57.84
C LYS A 639 -17.11 -52.22 58.63
N SER A 640 -18.03 -51.60 57.90
CA SER A 640 -19.35 -52.19 57.58
C SER A 640 -20.47 -51.16 57.72
N SER A 641 -21.35 -51.17 56.71
CA SER A 641 -22.81 -50.88 56.77
C SER A 641 -23.22 -49.46 57.16
N LYS A 642 -24.29 -48.86 56.65
CA LYS A 642 -25.37 -49.18 55.70
C LYS A 642 -26.04 -47.79 55.52
N LYS A 643 -26.30 -47.35 54.28
CA LYS A 643 -27.61 -47.36 53.61
C LYS A 643 -28.53 -46.17 53.96
N SER A 644 -29.08 -45.60 52.88
CA SER A 644 -30.30 -44.78 52.72
C SER A 644 -30.31 -43.43 53.45
N ASN A 645 -30.61 -42.30 52.82
CA ASN A 645 -31.25 -41.99 51.53
C ASN A 645 -30.65 -40.70 50.98
#